data_AF-A0A182D0R6-F1
#
_entry.id   AF-A0A182D0R6-F1
#
_cell.length_a   1.000
_cell.length_b   1.000
_cell.length_c   1.000
_cell.angle_alpha   90.00
_cell.angle_beta   90.00
_cell.angle_gamma   90.00
#
_symmetry.space_group_name_H-M   'P 1'
#
loop_
_entity.id
_entity.type
_entity.pdbx_description
1 polymer ?
#
loop_
_entity_poly.entity_id
_entity_poly.type
_entity_poly.pdbx_seq_one_letter_code
_entity_poly.pdbx_strand_id
1 'polypeptide(L)'
;MNSASSSRVSSDADRDRAALIEGYRPLPGVRDEMIDDGGAVREHWRPVLDGLAALGPAELGRRFQTADRYLADSGVFYRLYDDAAGVERPWPLSHLPLVIDPAEWRTLVSGLTQRASLLEKLLADIYGPARLVAEGRLPAAVVTGSREFLRPLVGALPAGTAPGEGAGLSVYAADIGRGPDGRWWVLDDRTQAPSGAGYALENRITMGRALPELFERLQVMRLAGFFQSLRADLTALCRNPDGRVCLLSPGPLNETYFEHAYLARYLGFVLVEGADLTVRGDAVHIRTIEGLERTDVLWRRLDSDWADPLELNPASRLGVPGLVQAVRAGNVTLANALGSGVLETRALLSFVPALARHLTGASLKIPNVATWWCGQPLEREAVIADLSAFVIAPAFEYPLPPPLHNGPVVAADLDAKDRAALVDMIRQRGVDLVAHEAAKLSTTPVWCDGRLEPRPFVLRVYLARTKDGWTVMPGGLCRIADHGDARAVSMQRGGRAADVWVPSEVAVAPVSLLPAPGHVPIRRNVGPLPSRVADNLFWLGRYIERAEATLRLTRLLTARAAERERRGAATTRLIEDLLRVWKVVDTPPGAMDPIRLAARALNHHDTVGSILTQASTARRAASVIRDRFSPDAWRTLTDLEFLLARTVASDGTGATVLARINQALRLTASFAGLAQENMNQLTGWRFLELGRRIERALVTCRFARQFGLATAPEEALDVLLDLADSQITYRMRYVMVAARAPVLDTVVLDPSNPRSVMFQIEHMREHMAVLTARLVQETASPPERRLLRLAADVTALDAAHIGDLDMVRAEQALMALSDAISDRWFTHRDQADPSS
;
A
#
# COMPACT_ATOMS: atom_id res chain seq x y z
N MET A 1 -15.29 57.77 19.80
CA MET A 1 -16.17 56.61 19.58
C MET A 1 -15.45 55.31 19.15
N ASN A 2 -14.15 55.32 18.80
CA ASN A 2 -13.42 54.09 18.43
C ASN A 2 -12.95 53.19 19.60
N SER A 3 -12.83 53.69 20.84
CA SER A 3 -12.33 52.87 21.97
C SER A 3 -13.37 51.88 22.52
N ALA A 4 -14.66 52.21 22.47
CA ALA A 4 -15.73 51.37 23.01
C ALA A 4 -16.15 50.20 22.09
N SER A 5 -15.86 50.30 20.78
CA SER A 5 -16.07 49.22 19.81
C SER A 5 -14.94 48.19 19.89
N SER A 6 -13.68 48.63 20.01
CA SER A 6 -12.52 47.75 20.17
C SER A 6 -12.52 46.96 21.48
N SER A 7 -13.02 47.55 22.58
CA SER A 7 -13.08 46.86 23.87
C SER A 7 -14.17 45.77 23.93
N ARG A 8 -15.31 45.98 23.25
CA ARG A 8 -16.39 44.98 23.17
C ARG A 8 -16.00 43.76 22.33
N VAL A 9 -15.34 43.96 21.19
CA VAL A 9 -14.87 42.85 20.33
C VAL A 9 -13.82 41.98 21.04
N SER A 10 -12.91 42.60 21.81
CA SER A 10 -11.96 41.87 22.64
C SER A 10 -12.67 41.06 23.74
N SER A 11 -13.71 41.62 24.38
CA SER A 11 -14.43 40.93 25.45
C SER A 11 -15.28 39.74 24.98
N ASP A 12 -15.84 39.79 23.78
CA ASP A 12 -16.59 38.67 23.20
C ASP A 12 -15.66 37.54 22.74
N ALA A 13 -14.53 37.87 22.10
CA ALA A 13 -13.52 36.87 21.71
C ALA A 13 -12.91 36.14 22.92
N ASP A 14 -12.65 36.87 24.01
CA ASP A 14 -12.15 36.28 25.25
C ASP A 14 -13.18 35.34 25.90
N ARG A 15 -14.48 35.69 25.84
CA ARG A 15 -15.57 34.84 26.34
C ARG A 15 -15.73 33.58 25.50
N ASP A 16 -15.73 33.70 24.18
CA ASP A 16 -15.93 32.56 23.27
C ASP A 16 -14.74 31.59 23.32
N ARG A 17 -13.51 32.12 23.49
CA ARG A 17 -12.32 31.30 23.79
C ARG A 17 -12.44 30.60 25.13
N ALA A 18 -12.91 31.29 26.17
CA ALA A 18 -13.12 30.69 27.49
C ALA A 18 -14.13 29.53 27.46
N ALA A 19 -15.19 29.66 26.65
CA ALA A 19 -16.15 28.59 26.42
C ALA A 19 -15.51 27.37 25.69
N LEU A 20 -14.62 27.61 24.73
CA LEU A 20 -13.95 26.53 23.98
C LEU A 20 -13.02 25.68 24.86
N ILE A 21 -12.34 26.31 25.82
CA ILE A 21 -11.42 25.62 26.75
C ILE A 21 -12.10 25.21 28.06
N GLU A 22 -13.43 25.39 28.17
CA GLU A 22 -14.17 24.99 29.35
C GLU A 22 -14.00 23.49 29.61
N GLY A 23 -13.60 23.14 30.84
CA GLY A 23 -13.33 21.76 31.22
C GLY A 23 -11.96 21.19 30.79
N TYR A 24 -11.14 21.92 30.03
CA TYR A 24 -9.77 21.49 29.72
C TYR A 24 -8.89 21.52 30.98
N ARG A 25 -8.27 20.39 31.35
CA ARG A 25 -7.46 20.25 32.56
C ARG A 25 -6.16 19.50 32.25
N PRO A 26 -5.00 20.20 32.20
CA PRO A 26 -3.69 19.57 32.03
C PRO A 26 -3.45 18.43 33.01
N LEU A 27 -2.69 17.41 32.58
CA LEU A 27 -2.38 16.27 33.44
C LEU A 27 -1.39 16.67 34.56
N PRO A 28 -1.59 16.23 35.82
CA PRO A 28 -0.70 16.60 36.93
C PRO A 28 0.75 16.16 36.70
N GLY A 29 1.69 17.10 36.85
CA GLY A 29 3.13 16.83 36.70
C GLY A 29 3.56 16.53 35.26
N VAL A 30 2.74 16.91 34.28
CA VAL A 30 3.01 16.79 32.84
C VAL A 30 2.84 18.17 32.21
N ARG A 31 3.77 18.54 31.33
CA ARG A 31 3.71 19.80 30.60
C ARG A 31 2.63 19.76 29.53
N ASP A 32 1.85 20.83 29.41
CA ASP A 32 0.85 20.99 28.35
C ASP A 32 1.31 22.00 27.29
N GLU A 33 1.06 21.67 26.01
CA GLU A 33 1.45 22.51 24.88
C GLU A 33 0.47 23.66 24.65
N MET A 34 -0.76 23.65 25.17
CA MET A 34 -1.72 24.76 25.03
C MET A 34 -1.75 25.66 26.27
N ILE A 35 -1.72 25.08 27.46
CA ILE A 35 -1.80 25.77 28.75
C ILE A 35 -0.43 25.78 29.44
N ASP A 36 -0.02 26.94 29.97
CA ASP A 36 1.20 27.06 30.75
C ASP A 36 1.02 26.69 32.23
N ASP A 37 2.11 26.67 32.99
CA ASP A 37 2.12 26.28 34.41
C ASP A 37 1.31 27.26 35.30
N GLY A 38 1.02 28.47 34.80
CA GLY A 38 0.17 29.46 35.44
C GLY A 38 -1.31 29.33 35.09
N GLY A 39 -1.67 28.37 34.23
CA GLY A 39 -3.05 28.16 33.76
C GLY A 39 -3.47 29.07 32.61
N ALA A 40 -2.56 29.85 32.03
CA ALA A 40 -2.85 30.73 30.91
C ALA A 40 -2.59 30.03 29.57
N VAL A 41 -3.30 30.48 28.52
CA VAL A 41 -3.06 30.01 27.14
C VAL A 41 -1.73 30.56 26.64
N ARG A 42 -0.85 29.65 26.18
CA ARG A 42 0.43 29.98 25.57
C ARG A 42 0.26 30.84 24.32
N GLU A 43 1.17 31.78 24.10
CA GLU A 43 1.03 32.83 23.07
C GLU A 43 0.80 32.26 21.66
N HIS A 44 1.60 31.27 21.23
CA HIS A 44 1.48 30.66 19.90
C HIS A 44 0.18 29.87 19.69
N TRP A 45 -0.56 29.52 20.74
CA TRP A 45 -1.87 28.86 20.65
C TRP A 45 -3.05 29.82 20.57
N ARG A 46 -2.89 31.08 21.00
CA ARG A 46 -3.99 32.06 20.99
C ARG A 46 -4.60 32.25 19.60
N PRO A 47 -3.82 32.44 18.51
CA PRO A 47 -4.40 32.60 17.19
C PRO A 47 -5.12 31.33 16.70
N VAL A 48 -4.78 30.14 17.18
CA VAL A 48 -5.56 28.94 16.84
C VAL A 48 -6.91 28.98 17.53
N LEU A 49 -6.92 29.17 18.85
CA LEU A 49 -8.15 29.20 19.64
C LEU A 49 -9.11 30.32 19.19
N ASP A 50 -8.60 31.51 18.90
CA ASP A 50 -9.43 32.63 18.43
C ASP A 50 -10.10 32.32 17.08
N GLY A 51 -9.45 31.54 16.21
CA GLY A 51 -10.05 31.12 14.93
C GLY A 51 -11.08 30.02 15.07
N LEU A 52 -10.80 29.06 15.94
CA LEU A 52 -11.76 28.00 16.25
C LEU A 52 -13.02 28.60 16.92
N ALA A 53 -12.84 29.52 17.87
CA ALA A 53 -13.93 30.23 18.52
C ALA A 53 -14.77 31.04 17.52
N ALA A 54 -14.13 31.76 16.58
CA ALA A 54 -14.81 32.55 15.56
C ALA A 54 -15.67 31.74 14.59
N LEU A 55 -15.35 30.46 14.35
CA LEU A 55 -16.16 29.57 13.51
C LEU A 55 -17.43 29.10 14.25
N GLY A 56 -17.34 28.91 15.57
CA GLY A 56 -18.39 28.32 16.38
C GLY A 56 -18.53 26.79 16.20
N PRO A 57 -19.22 26.11 17.13
CA PRO A 57 -19.22 24.64 17.22
C PRO A 57 -19.87 23.93 16.01
N ALA A 58 -20.92 24.52 15.43
CA ALA A 58 -21.63 23.92 14.30
C ALA A 58 -20.76 23.89 13.03
N GLU A 59 -20.07 24.99 12.74
CA GLU A 59 -19.20 25.10 11.57
C GLU A 59 -17.91 24.27 11.75
N LEU A 60 -17.36 24.22 12.96
CA LEU A 60 -16.25 23.32 13.29
C LEU A 60 -16.62 21.85 13.01
N GLY A 61 -17.78 21.40 13.52
CA GLY A 61 -18.26 20.04 13.27
C GLY A 61 -18.41 19.74 11.77
N ARG A 62 -18.96 20.69 10.99
CA ARG A 62 -19.12 20.54 9.54
C ARG A 62 -17.77 20.44 8.82
N ARG A 63 -16.79 21.27 9.19
CA ARG A 63 -15.45 21.27 8.59
C ARG A 63 -14.68 19.99 8.93
N PHE A 64 -14.77 19.52 10.17
CA PHE A 64 -14.14 18.26 10.61
C PHE A 64 -14.73 17.05 9.89
N GLN A 65 -16.06 16.95 9.77
CA GLN A 65 -16.68 15.90 8.96
C GLN A 65 -16.31 15.98 7.48
N THR A 66 -16.05 17.18 6.96
CA THR A 66 -15.59 17.35 5.57
C THR A 66 -14.14 16.89 5.40
N ALA A 67 -13.28 17.15 6.38
CA ALA A 67 -11.92 16.60 6.42
C ALA A 67 -11.91 15.06 6.46
N ASP A 68 -12.76 14.47 7.31
CA ASP A 68 -12.88 13.01 7.44
C ASP A 68 -13.35 12.37 6.13
N ARG A 69 -14.38 12.95 5.50
CA ARG A 69 -14.86 12.50 4.18
C ARG A 69 -13.79 12.64 3.10
N TYR A 70 -13.07 13.76 3.07
CA TYR A 70 -11.99 13.95 2.10
C TYR A 70 -10.90 12.88 2.22
N LEU A 71 -10.48 12.54 3.44
CA LEU A 71 -9.50 11.47 3.67
C LEU A 71 -10.04 10.10 3.25
N ALA A 72 -11.31 9.81 3.57
CA ALA A 72 -11.95 8.57 3.16
C ALA A 72 -12.04 8.44 1.63
N ASP A 73 -12.46 9.51 0.94
CA ASP A 73 -12.60 9.56 -0.53
C ASP A 73 -11.24 9.53 -1.24
N SER A 74 -10.20 10.11 -0.62
CA SER A 74 -8.82 10.08 -1.12
C SER A 74 -8.15 8.70 -0.94
N GLY A 75 -8.82 7.77 -0.26
CA GLY A 75 -8.34 6.42 -0.02
C GLY A 75 -7.19 6.36 0.98
N VAL A 76 -7.14 7.26 1.97
CA VAL A 76 -6.14 7.23 3.04
C VAL A 76 -6.53 6.18 4.07
N PHE A 77 -5.80 5.07 4.12
CA PHE A 77 -6.03 3.97 5.06
C PHE A 77 -4.74 3.53 5.76
N TYR A 78 -4.91 2.75 6.81
CA TYR A 78 -3.86 1.98 7.47
C TYR A 78 -4.36 0.57 7.81
N ARG A 79 -3.43 -0.37 8.01
CA ARG A 79 -3.73 -1.73 8.51
C ARG A 79 -3.03 -1.95 9.84
N LEU A 80 -3.71 -2.59 10.79
CA LEU A 80 -3.10 -3.07 12.04
C LEU A 80 -2.82 -4.56 11.90
N TYR A 81 -1.62 -5.01 12.27
CA TYR A 81 -1.22 -6.41 12.22
C TYR A 81 -2.03 -7.32 13.17
N ASP A 82 -2.65 -6.76 14.22
CA ASP A 82 -3.35 -7.52 15.27
C ASP A 82 -4.77 -8.01 14.90
N ASP A 83 -5.34 -7.56 13.78
CA ASP A 83 -6.62 -8.10 13.30
C ASP A 83 -6.37 -9.25 12.31
N ALA A 84 -6.75 -10.47 12.70
CA ALA A 84 -6.69 -11.68 11.86
C ALA A 84 -7.40 -11.57 10.49
N ALA A 85 -8.15 -10.50 10.25
CA ALA A 85 -8.87 -10.21 9.02
C ALA A 85 -8.18 -9.16 8.10
N GLY A 86 -7.07 -8.53 8.51
CA GLY A 86 -6.32 -7.58 7.67
C GLY A 86 -7.15 -6.39 7.16
N VAL A 87 -8.14 -5.97 7.93
CA VAL A 87 -9.16 -4.98 7.52
C VAL A 87 -8.54 -3.59 7.42
N GLU A 88 -8.77 -2.91 6.29
CA GLU A 88 -8.37 -1.52 6.10
C GLU A 88 -9.21 -0.61 6.98
N ARG A 89 -8.56 0.24 7.80
CA ARG A 89 -9.22 1.22 8.64
C ARG A 89 -9.00 2.64 8.11
N PRO A 90 -10.01 3.54 8.22
CA PRO A 90 -9.83 4.96 7.92
C PRO A 90 -8.74 5.56 8.79
N TRP A 91 -7.91 6.43 8.22
CA TRP A 91 -6.85 7.12 8.96
C TRP A 91 -7.40 7.98 10.12
N PRO A 92 -6.95 7.79 11.37
CA PRO A 92 -7.52 8.44 12.54
C PRO A 92 -6.96 9.86 12.70
N LEU A 93 -7.45 10.80 11.89
CA LEU A 93 -7.04 12.21 11.95
C LEU A 93 -7.49 12.87 13.27
N SER A 94 -6.56 13.55 13.96
CA SER A 94 -6.90 14.57 14.96
C SER A 94 -7.14 15.89 14.24
N HIS A 95 -8.31 16.49 14.44
CA HIS A 95 -8.68 17.76 13.82
C HIS A 95 -7.95 18.98 14.42
N LEU A 96 -7.23 18.79 15.53
CA LEU A 96 -6.42 19.83 16.16
C LEU A 96 -4.95 19.57 15.84
N PRO A 97 -4.22 20.58 15.31
CA PRO A 97 -2.80 20.44 15.00
C PRO A 97 -1.95 20.55 16.27
N LEU A 98 -0.74 20.00 16.23
CA LEU A 98 0.32 20.39 17.17
C LEU A 98 0.97 21.68 16.66
N VAL A 99 0.86 22.77 17.41
CA VAL A 99 1.51 24.06 17.05
C VAL A 99 2.84 24.16 17.76
N ILE A 100 3.91 24.44 17.02
CA ILE A 100 5.26 24.60 17.57
C ILE A 100 5.70 26.05 17.39
N ASP A 101 6.27 26.62 18.45
CA ASP A 101 6.85 27.97 18.43
C ASP A 101 8.00 28.08 17.39
N PRO A 102 8.07 29.16 16.58
CA PRO A 102 9.11 29.31 15.56
C PRO A 102 10.55 29.34 16.08
N ALA A 103 10.80 29.93 17.26
CA ALA A 103 12.13 29.98 17.86
C ALA A 103 12.57 28.60 18.37
N GLU A 104 11.61 27.87 18.93
CA GLU A 104 11.80 26.49 19.32
C GLU A 104 12.07 25.58 18.12
N TRP A 105 11.31 25.76 17.04
CA TRP A 105 11.52 25.00 15.81
C TRP A 105 12.94 25.20 15.24
N ARG A 106 13.49 26.42 15.27
CA ARG A 106 14.89 26.67 14.88
C ARG A 106 15.90 25.86 15.70
N THR A 107 15.62 25.67 16.99
CA THR A 107 16.45 24.84 17.88
C THR A 107 16.35 23.37 17.50
N LEU A 108 15.14 22.88 17.22
CA LEU A 108 14.91 21.51 16.71
C LEU A 108 15.66 21.27 15.40
N VAL A 109 15.56 22.19 14.44
CA VAL A 109 16.27 22.09 13.15
C VAL A 109 17.78 21.95 13.36
N SER A 110 18.35 22.82 14.18
CA SER A 110 19.79 22.84 14.49
C SER A 110 20.27 21.56 15.17
N GLY A 111 19.48 21.01 16.09
CA GLY A 111 19.82 19.80 16.84
C GLY A 111 19.62 18.51 16.06
N LEU A 112 18.53 18.38 15.32
CA LEU A 112 18.27 17.21 14.50
C LEU A 112 19.23 17.13 13.30
N THR A 113 19.65 18.27 12.74
CA THR A 113 20.70 18.32 11.71
C THR A 113 22.05 17.84 12.26
N GLN A 114 22.42 18.24 13.48
CA GLN A 114 23.63 17.75 14.15
C GLN A 114 23.54 16.23 14.34
N ARG A 115 22.40 15.73 14.80
CA ARG A 115 22.18 14.30 15.06
C ARG A 115 22.24 13.48 13.77
N ALA A 116 21.61 13.92 12.70
CA ALA A 116 21.67 13.24 11.40
C ALA A 116 23.11 13.15 10.87
N SER A 117 23.88 14.23 11.01
CA SER A 117 25.31 14.26 10.63
C SER A 117 26.18 13.33 11.50
N LEU A 118 25.84 13.19 12.78
CA LEU A 118 26.49 12.23 13.68
C LEU A 118 26.20 10.79 13.25
N LEU A 119 24.93 10.47 12.97
CA LEU A 119 24.50 9.15 12.52
C LEU A 119 25.13 8.77 11.17
N GLU A 120 25.24 9.71 10.23
CA GLU A 120 25.94 9.53 8.97
C GLU A 120 27.41 9.11 9.18
N LYS A 121 28.13 9.77 10.09
CA LYS A 121 29.51 9.40 10.46
C LYS A 121 29.60 8.05 11.15
N LEU A 122 28.63 7.71 12.01
CA LEU A 122 28.57 6.41 12.67
C LEU A 122 28.36 5.28 11.67
N LEU A 123 27.47 5.46 10.69
CA LEU A 123 27.25 4.46 9.63
C LEU A 123 28.51 4.23 8.80
N ALA A 124 29.20 5.31 8.43
CA ALA A 124 30.46 5.26 7.70
C ALA A 124 31.56 4.52 8.47
N ASP A 125 31.65 4.72 9.79
CA ASP A 125 32.63 4.00 10.61
C ASP A 125 32.26 2.51 10.74
N ILE A 126 30.99 2.18 11.04
CA ILE A 126 30.51 0.81 11.25
C ILE A 126 30.75 -0.08 10.03
N TYR A 127 30.42 0.40 8.83
CA TYR A 127 30.62 -0.37 7.58
C TYR A 127 31.96 -0.13 6.90
N GLY A 128 32.77 0.78 7.43
CA GLY A 128 34.08 1.16 6.90
C GLY A 128 35.22 0.73 7.84
N PRO A 129 36.03 1.67 8.37
CA PRO A 129 37.20 1.35 9.18
C PRO A 129 36.94 0.72 10.56
N ALA A 130 35.72 0.83 11.11
CA ALA A 130 35.33 0.38 12.44
C ALA A 130 36.24 0.90 13.59
N ARG A 131 36.70 2.16 13.52
CA ARG A 131 37.62 2.75 14.51
C ARG A 131 36.99 2.85 15.88
N LEU A 132 35.69 3.15 15.97
CA LEU A 132 35.02 3.30 17.26
C LEU A 132 35.01 2.00 18.06
N VAL A 133 34.88 0.87 17.36
CA VAL A 133 34.99 -0.46 17.97
C VAL A 133 36.44 -0.79 18.30
N ALA A 134 37.38 -0.54 17.39
CA ALA A 134 38.80 -0.80 17.59
C ALA A 134 39.42 0.00 18.76
N GLU A 135 38.95 1.24 18.97
CA GLU A 135 39.37 2.13 20.06
C GLU A 135 38.62 1.86 21.38
N GLY A 136 37.68 0.90 21.41
CA GLY A 136 36.89 0.56 22.59
C GLY A 136 35.86 1.62 22.99
N ARG A 137 35.51 2.55 22.09
CA ARG A 137 34.50 3.60 22.32
C ARG A 137 33.07 3.12 22.11
N LEU A 138 32.90 2.11 21.25
CA LEU A 138 31.65 1.43 21.00
C LEU A 138 31.86 -0.09 21.18
N PRO A 139 31.15 -0.75 22.12
CA PRO A 139 31.29 -2.19 22.28
C PRO A 139 30.86 -2.92 21.00
N ALA A 140 31.68 -3.89 20.54
CA ALA A 140 31.38 -4.66 19.33
C ALA A 140 29.98 -5.31 19.36
N ALA A 141 29.56 -5.78 20.54
CA ALA A 141 28.26 -6.41 20.74
C ALA A 141 27.06 -5.48 20.44
N VAL A 142 27.21 -4.16 20.57
CA VAL A 142 26.15 -3.20 20.22
C VAL A 142 25.92 -3.18 18.69
N VAL A 143 26.96 -3.43 17.91
CA VAL A 143 26.87 -3.51 16.44
C VAL A 143 26.50 -4.93 16.02
N THR A 144 27.29 -5.92 16.42
CA THR A 144 27.16 -7.30 15.93
C THR A 144 25.99 -8.07 16.55
N GLY A 145 25.41 -7.58 17.64
CA GLY A 145 24.19 -8.14 18.24
C GLY A 145 22.92 -7.75 17.47
N SER A 146 23.00 -6.69 16.65
CA SER A 146 21.89 -6.24 15.82
C SER A 146 21.79 -7.06 14.53
N ARG A 147 20.58 -7.55 14.22
CA ARG A 147 20.30 -8.21 12.93
C ARG A 147 20.38 -7.25 11.74
N GLU A 148 20.29 -5.96 12.01
CA GLU A 148 20.42 -4.91 11.02
C GLU A 148 21.87 -4.63 10.62
N PHE A 149 22.85 -5.22 11.33
CA PHE A 149 24.24 -5.21 10.88
C PHE A 149 24.48 -6.28 9.83
N LEU A 150 24.55 -5.87 8.56
CA LEU A 150 24.68 -6.76 7.42
C LEU A 150 26.15 -6.95 7.04
N ARG A 151 26.78 -7.99 7.59
CA ARG A 151 28.19 -8.32 7.30
C ARG A 151 28.57 -8.32 5.80
N PRO A 152 27.74 -8.78 4.85
CA PRO A 152 28.06 -8.73 3.41
C PRO A 152 28.32 -7.33 2.84
N LEU A 153 27.94 -6.26 3.55
CA LEU A 153 28.06 -4.86 3.11
C LEU A 153 29.25 -4.11 3.71
N VAL A 154 30.06 -4.76 4.56
CA VAL A 154 31.29 -4.14 5.07
C VAL A 154 32.24 -3.84 3.90
N GLY A 155 32.66 -2.58 3.79
CA GLY A 155 33.47 -2.07 2.68
C GLY A 155 32.70 -1.77 1.39
N ALA A 156 31.38 -2.02 1.34
CA ALA A 156 30.56 -1.81 0.15
C ALA A 156 29.76 -0.50 0.15
N LEU A 157 29.56 0.12 1.32
CA LEU A 157 28.83 1.38 1.42
C LEU A 157 29.74 2.57 1.05
N PRO A 158 29.18 3.65 0.47
CA PRO A 158 29.95 4.85 0.17
C PRO A 158 30.65 5.40 1.43
N ALA A 159 31.97 5.62 1.35
CA ALA A 159 32.78 6.06 2.49
C ALA A 159 32.81 7.59 2.66
N GLY A 160 32.14 8.35 1.79
CA GLY A 160 32.19 9.81 1.79
C GLY A 160 31.21 10.44 2.78
N THR A 161 31.67 11.46 3.51
CA THR A 161 30.81 12.32 4.35
C THR A 161 30.75 13.76 3.83
N ALA A 162 31.39 14.04 2.68
CA ALA A 162 31.36 15.36 2.05
C ALA A 162 30.00 15.63 1.36
N PRO A 163 29.61 16.91 1.14
CA PRO A 163 28.46 17.24 0.32
C PRO A 163 28.56 16.60 -1.07
N GLY A 164 27.59 15.73 -1.41
CA GLY A 164 27.59 14.97 -2.67
C GLY A 164 28.17 13.55 -2.61
N GLU A 165 28.79 13.14 -1.50
CA GLU A 165 29.42 11.81 -1.36
C GLU A 165 28.74 10.89 -0.33
N GLY A 166 27.48 11.19 0.02
CA GLY A 166 26.80 10.76 1.25
C GLY A 166 27.00 9.30 1.71
N ALA A 167 27.14 9.11 3.02
CA ALA A 167 27.50 7.84 3.68
C ALA A 167 26.37 6.79 3.74
N GLY A 168 25.49 6.76 2.75
CA GLY A 168 24.38 5.79 2.68
C GLY A 168 23.11 6.17 3.44
N LEU A 169 23.00 7.36 4.02
CA LEU A 169 21.76 7.87 4.64
C LEU A 169 21.17 9.03 3.83
N SER A 170 20.01 8.82 3.20
CA SER A 170 19.32 9.83 2.39
C SER A 170 18.11 10.44 3.10
N VAL A 171 17.44 9.66 3.94
CA VAL A 171 16.28 10.06 4.72
C VAL A 171 16.48 9.63 6.17
N TYR A 172 16.20 10.51 7.10
CA TYR A 172 16.25 10.22 8.54
C TYR A 172 14.98 10.74 9.18
N ALA A 173 14.46 10.04 10.19
CA ALA A 173 13.42 10.60 11.04
C ALA A 173 13.76 10.41 12.52
N ALA A 174 13.37 11.38 13.33
CA ALA A 174 13.57 11.35 14.77
C ALA A 174 12.20 11.31 15.45
N ASP A 175 11.97 10.34 16.33
CA ASP A 175 10.85 10.35 17.25
C ASP A 175 11.26 11.20 18.46
N ILE A 176 10.61 12.34 18.66
CA ILE A 176 10.91 13.28 19.74
C ILE A 176 9.70 13.49 20.64
N GLY A 177 9.97 13.73 21.91
CA GLY A 177 8.97 14.09 22.91
C GLY A 177 9.51 15.15 23.85
N ARG A 178 8.61 15.90 24.48
CA ARG A 178 9.00 16.93 25.45
C ARG A 178 8.82 16.37 26.87
N GLY A 179 9.87 16.48 27.68
CA GLY A 179 9.84 16.06 29.07
C GLY A 179 9.13 17.08 29.98
N PRO A 180 8.93 16.75 31.26
CA PRO A 180 8.34 17.67 32.24
C PRO A 180 9.16 18.94 32.47
N ASP A 181 10.47 18.88 32.21
CA ASP A 181 11.40 20.01 32.28
C ASP A 181 11.29 20.98 31.09
N GLY A 182 10.40 20.69 30.12
CA GLY A 182 10.17 21.50 28.93
C GLY A 182 11.20 21.29 27.82
N ARG A 183 12.24 20.47 28.02
CA ARG A 183 13.24 20.16 27.00
C ARG A 183 12.72 19.08 26.05
N TRP A 184 13.16 19.16 24.80
CA TRP A 184 12.96 18.09 23.82
C TRP A 184 13.99 16.99 24.00
N TRP A 185 13.54 15.77 23.81
CA TRP A 185 14.34 14.56 23.90
C TRP A 185 14.11 13.71 22.66
N VAL A 186 15.19 13.16 22.10
CA VAL A 186 15.09 12.11 21.09
C VAL A 186 14.79 10.78 21.79
N LEU A 187 13.65 10.20 21.46
CA LEU A 187 13.19 8.91 21.97
C LEU A 187 13.70 7.77 21.10
N ASP A 188 13.71 7.95 19.78
CA ASP A 188 14.13 6.93 18.83
C ASP A 188 14.65 7.55 17.51
N ASP A 189 15.56 6.85 16.85
CA ASP A 189 16.12 7.22 15.55
C ASP A 189 15.57 6.27 14.47
N ARG A 190 15.16 6.80 13.31
CA ARG A 190 14.66 6.03 12.18
C ARG A 190 15.52 6.23 10.94
N THR A 191 16.26 5.21 10.57
CA THR A 191 17.31 5.21 9.55
C THR A 191 17.20 4.04 8.55
N GLN A 192 16.35 3.05 8.82
CA GLN A 192 16.05 1.91 7.94
C GLN A 192 15.16 2.36 6.77
N ALA A 193 13.85 2.47 7.01
CA ALA A 193 12.83 2.87 6.05
C ALA A 193 11.73 3.71 6.72
N PRO A 194 12.03 4.93 7.22
CA PRO A 194 11.12 5.72 8.04
C PRO A 194 9.79 6.00 7.33
N SER A 195 8.67 5.60 7.95
CA SER A 195 7.29 5.87 7.51
C SER A 195 6.64 7.03 8.25
N GLY A 196 5.60 7.59 7.62
CA GLY A 196 4.74 8.65 8.12
C GLY A 196 4.87 9.99 7.39
N ALA A 197 5.82 10.15 6.47
CA ALA A 197 6.04 11.41 5.75
C ALA A 197 4.91 11.69 4.75
N GLY A 198 4.41 10.66 4.06
CA GLY A 198 3.24 10.79 3.19
C GLY A 198 1.97 11.12 3.97
N TYR A 199 1.80 10.53 5.16
CA TYR A 199 0.68 10.86 6.05
C TYR A 199 0.78 12.29 6.60
N ALA A 200 1.97 12.77 6.95
CA ALA A 200 2.17 14.17 7.35
C ALA A 200 1.76 15.15 6.23
N LEU A 201 2.10 14.82 4.97
CA LEU A 201 1.69 15.61 3.81
C LEU A 201 0.17 15.60 3.60
N GLU A 202 -0.48 14.44 3.71
CA GLU A 202 -1.94 14.32 3.59
C GLU A 202 -2.70 15.00 4.72
N ASN A 203 -2.22 14.89 5.96
CA ASN A 203 -2.74 15.65 7.11
C ASN A 203 -2.69 17.15 6.80
N ARG A 204 -1.56 17.62 6.27
CA ARG A 204 -1.35 19.03 5.93
C ARG A 204 -2.30 19.54 4.85
N ILE A 205 -2.50 18.76 3.78
CA ILE A 205 -3.41 19.12 2.68
C ILE A 205 -4.85 19.14 3.19
N THR A 206 -5.23 18.13 3.97
CA THR A 206 -6.57 18.01 4.56
C THR A 206 -6.87 19.17 5.50
N MET A 207 -5.99 19.44 6.46
CA MET A 207 -6.19 20.52 7.43
C MET A 207 -6.13 21.90 6.78
N GLY A 208 -5.27 22.11 5.79
CA GLY A 208 -5.23 23.36 5.02
C GLY A 208 -6.52 23.62 4.22
N ARG A 209 -7.27 22.58 3.84
CA ARG A 209 -8.59 22.71 3.20
C ARG A 209 -9.73 22.89 4.19
N ALA A 210 -9.64 22.24 5.35
CA ALA A 210 -10.66 22.33 6.40
C ALA A 210 -10.63 23.69 7.12
N LEU A 211 -9.43 24.25 7.34
CA LEU A 211 -9.19 25.47 8.11
C LEU A 211 -8.30 26.48 7.34
N PRO A 212 -8.68 26.90 6.11
CA PRO A 212 -7.82 27.73 5.26
C PRO A 212 -7.50 29.09 5.89
N GLU A 213 -8.46 29.72 6.57
CA GLU A 213 -8.29 31.04 7.19
C GLU A 213 -7.28 31.00 8.34
N LEU A 214 -7.28 29.92 9.12
CA LEU A 214 -6.28 29.68 10.16
C LEU A 214 -4.91 29.44 9.54
N PHE A 215 -4.83 28.61 8.51
CA PHE A 215 -3.59 28.27 7.84
C PHE A 215 -2.88 29.51 7.27
N GLU A 216 -3.65 30.42 6.66
CA GLU A 216 -3.15 31.70 6.15
C GLU A 216 -2.79 32.67 7.27
N ARG A 217 -3.63 32.83 8.30
CA ARG A 217 -3.38 33.74 9.41
C ARG A 217 -2.11 33.38 10.18
N LEU A 218 -1.86 32.08 10.39
CA LEU A 218 -0.68 31.58 11.09
C LEU A 218 0.57 31.51 10.19
N GLN A 219 0.45 31.79 8.88
CA GLN A 219 1.56 31.65 7.93
C GLN A 219 2.27 30.29 8.08
N VAL A 220 1.49 29.20 8.13
CA VAL A 220 2.05 27.87 8.37
C VAL A 220 2.99 27.47 7.21
N MET A 221 4.24 27.13 7.55
CA MET A 221 5.27 26.76 6.58
C MET A 221 4.83 25.58 5.72
N ARG A 222 5.04 25.62 4.39
CA ARG A 222 4.63 24.56 3.45
C ARG A 222 5.61 23.38 3.46
N LEU A 223 5.10 22.15 3.34
CA LEU A 223 5.93 20.93 3.27
C LEU A 223 6.51 20.66 1.87
N ALA A 224 5.96 21.29 0.81
CA ALA A 224 6.32 20.98 -0.57
C ALA A 224 7.81 21.21 -0.88
N GLY A 225 8.44 22.23 -0.30
CA GLY A 225 9.87 22.51 -0.50
C GLY A 225 10.80 21.40 -0.01
N PHE A 226 10.43 20.73 1.09
CA PHE A 226 11.16 19.56 1.58
C PHE A 226 11.14 18.42 0.56
N PHE A 227 9.95 18.09 0.06
CA PHE A 227 9.78 17.03 -0.94
C PHE A 227 10.42 17.38 -2.29
N GLN A 228 10.45 18.67 -2.65
CA GLN A 228 11.12 19.14 -3.86
C GLN A 228 12.63 18.90 -3.78
N SER A 229 13.22 19.22 -2.63
CA SER A 229 14.63 18.98 -2.38
C SER A 229 14.92 17.48 -2.39
N LEU A 230 14.16 16.68 -1.62
CA LEU A 230 14.30 15.22 -1.62
C LEU A 230 14.22 14.61 -3.03
N ARG A 231 13.25 15.04 -3.85
CA ARG A 231 13.13 14.58 -5.23
C ARG A 231 14.35 14.95 -6.07
N ALA A 232 14.80 16.20 -5.99
CA ALA A 232 15.94 16.69 -6.74
C ALA A 232 17.20 15.90 -6.38
N ASP A 233 17.45 15.68 -5.09
CA ASP A 233 18.62 14.97 -4.61
C ASP A 233 18.59 13.47 -4.96
N LEU A 234 17.45 12.79 -4.81
CA LEU A 234 17.33 11.39 -5.27
C LEU A 234 17.54 11.26 -6.78
N THR A 235 17.06 12.23 -7.56
CA THR A 235 17.26 12.25 -9.02
C THR A 235 18.72 12.52 -9.38
N ALA A 236 19.41 13.35 -8.61
CA ALA A 236 20.83 13.65 -8.80
C ALA A 236 21.75 12.44 -8.53
N LEU A 237 21.25 11.39 -7.84
CA LEU A 237 21.99 10.14 -7.65
C LEU A 237 21.95 9.22 -8.89
N CYS A 238 21.07 9.47 -9.87
CA CYS A 238 21.09 8.75 -11.15
C CYS A 238 22.39 9.06 -11.90
N ARG A 239 23.09 8.02 -12.34
CA ARG A 239 24.39 8.16 -13.03
C ARG A 239 24.25 8.08 -14.54
N ASN A 240 23.22 7.42 -15.02
CA ASN A 240 22.94 7.24 -16.43
C ASN A 240 21.86 8.24 -16.91
N PRO A 241 21.94 8.75 -18.15
CA PRO A 241 20.91 9.64 -18.71
C PRO A 241 19.50 9.02 -18.71
N ASP A 242 19.43 7.70 -18.92
CA ASP A 242 18.18 6.92 -18.91
C ASP A 242 17.83 6.35 -17.52
N GLY A 243 18.70 6.58 -16.53
CA GLY A 243 18.56 6.09 -15.16
C GLY A 243 17.39 6.75 -14.45
N ARG A 244 16.58 5.95 -13.76
CA ARG A 244 15.37 6.41 -13.07
C ARG A 244 15.47 6.18 -11.57
N VAL A 245 14.69 6.97 -10.84
CA VAL A 245 14.39 6.74 -9.43
C VAL A 245 13.10 5.93 -9.33
N CYS A 246 13.17 4.80 -8.63
CA CYS A 246 11.99 4.00 -8.30
C CYS A 246 11.76 3.98 -6.79
N LEU A 247 10.50 3.87 -6.38
CA LEU A 247 10.12 3.62 -4.99
C LEU A 247 9.83 2.12 -4.85
N LEU A 248 10.67 1.40 -4.11
CA LEU A 248 10.57 -0.04 -3.91
C LEU A 248 9.70 -0.34 -2.69
N SER A 249 8.55 -0.98 -2.92
CA SER A 249 7.54 -1.31 -1.92
C SER A 249 7.46 -2.82 -1.67
N PRO A 250 7.16 -3.26 -0.43
CA PRO A 250 6.81 -4.65 -0.14
C PRO A 250 5.41 -5.07 -0.67
N GLY A 251 4.63 -4.12 -1.20
CA GLY A 251 3.34 -4.38 -1.85
C GLY A 251 2.10 -4.10 -0.97
N PRO A 252 0.89 -4.35 -1.50
CA PRO A 252 -0.39 -3.89 -0.91
C PRO A 252 -0.76 -4.45 0.46
N LEU A 253 -0.09 -5.51 0.91
CA LEU A 253 -0.35 -6.12 2.20
C LEU A 253 0.38 -5.41 3.35
N ASN A 254 1.30 -4.49 3.04
CA ASN A 254 2.00 -3.70 4.05
C ASN A 254 1.10 -2.57 4.61
N GLU A 255 1.20 -2.34 5.92
CA GLU A 255 0.42 -1.34 6.66
C GLU A 255 0.56 0.09 6.15
N THR A 256 1.70 0.44 5.53
CA THR A 256 2.00 1.78 5.00
C THR A 256 2.02 1.84 3.48
N TYR A 257 1.45 0.85 2.79
CA TYR A 257 1.42 0.82 1.32
C TYR A 257 0.77 2.06 0.70
N PHE A 258 -0.27 2.61 1.35
CA PHE A 258 -0.90 3.87 0.92
C PHE A 258 0.16 4.98 0.77
N GLU A 259 1.01 5.17 1.78
CA GLU A 259 2.07 6.18 1.76
C GLU A 259 3.05 5.94 0.60
N HIS A 260 3.40 4.69 0.31
CA HIS A 260 4.33 4.34 -0.76
C HIS A 260 3.79 4.76 -2.13
N ALA A 261 2.54 4.37 -2.43
CA ALA A 261 1.87 4.74 -3.68
C ALA A 261 1.65 6.25 -3.77
N TYR A 262 1.27 6.87 -2.65
CA TYR A 262 1.03 8.30 -2.57
C TYR A 262 2.31 9.11 -2.85
N LEU A 263 3.42 8.78 -2.18
CA LEU A 263 4.71 9.46 -2.38
C LEU A 263 5.29 9.21 -3.77
N ALA A 264 5.19 7.99 -4.31
CA ALA A 264 5.62 7.69 -5.67
C ALA A 264 4.90 8.60 -6.68
N ARG A 265 3.57 8.73 -6.55
CA ARG A 265 2.76 9.63 -7.39
C ARG A 265 3.11 11.10 -7.18
N TYR A 266 3.24 11.54 -5.94
CA TYR A 266 3.50 12.95 -5.60
C TYR A 266 4.87 13.42 -6.10
N LEU A 267 5.89 12.56 -6.02
CA LEU A 267 7.25 12.87 -6.49
C LEU A 267 7.48 12.51 -7.97
N GLY A 268 6.58 11.73 -8.57
CA GLY A 268 6.71 11.27 -9.95
C GLY A 268 7.72 10.13 -10.14
N PHE A 269 7.92 9.30 -9.11
CA PHE A 269 8.74 8.09 -9.17
C PHE A 269 7.92 6.88 -9.63
N VAL A 270 8.59 5.89 -10.21
CA VAL A 270 7.95 4.61 -10.56
C VAL A 270 7.83 3.77 -9.28
N LEU A 271 6.60 3.40 -8.91
CA LEU A 271 6.36 2.42 -7.83
C LEU A 271 6.66 1.02 -8.36
N VAL A 272 7.53 0.28 -7.66
CA VAL A 272 7.93 -1.08 -8.02
C VAL A 272 7.89 -1.98 -6.78
N GLU A 273 7.61 -3.26 -6.99
CA GLU A 273 7.84 -4.32 -5.99
C GLU A 273 9.08 -5.15 -6.37
N GLY A 274 9.56 -6.02 -5.47
CA GLY A 274 10.72 -6.87 -5.79
C GLY A 274 10.51 -7.73 -7.04
N ALA A 275 9.28 -8.21 -7.24
CA ALA A 275 8.88 -8.93 -8.45
C ALA A 275 8.78 -8.04 -9.70
N ASP A 276 8.86 -6.72 -9.61
CA ASP A 276 8.95 -5.86 -10.80
C ASP A 276 10.40 -5.67 -11.25
N LEU A 277 11.36 -6.10 -10.42
CA LEU A 277 12.78 -5.87 -10.63
C LEU A 277 13.54 -7.17 -10.91
N THR A 278 14.67 -7.03 -11.60
CA THR A 278 15.63 -8.13 -11.84
C THR A 278 17.05 -7.57 -11.92
N VAL A 279 18.03 -8.38 -11.51
CA VAL A 279 19.45 -8.02 -11.63
C VAL A 279 20.05 -8.74 -12.84
N ARG A 280 20.67 -7.99 -13.74
CA ARG A 280 21.36 -8.47 -14.95
C ARG A 280 22.64 -7.66 -15.13
N GLY A 281 23.78 -8.33 -15.33
CA GLY A 281 25.07 -7.66 -15.47
C GLY A 281 25.40 -6.74 -14.29
N ASP A 282 25.15 -7.21 -13.07
CA ASP A 282 25.28 -6.45 -11.83
C ASP A 282 24.49 -5.14 -11.76
N ALA A 283 23.50 -4.92 -12.64
CA ALA A 283 22.63 -3.74 -12.64
C ALA A 283 21.16 -4.12 -12.46
N VAL A 284 20.39 -3.23 -11.82
CA VAL A 284 18.96 -3.44 -11.56
C VAL A 284 18.14 -2.93 -12.72
N HIS A 285 17.17 -3.74 -13.14
CA HIS A 285 16.26 -3.42 -14.24
C HIS A 285 14.82 -3.63 -13.81
N ILE A 286 13.93 -2.77 -14.31
CA ILE A 286 12.48 -2.91 -14.24
C ILE A 286 12.04 -3.81 -15.38
N ARG A 287 11.22 -4.81 -15.07
CA ARG A 287 10.55 -5.68 -16.03
C ARG A 287 9.34 -4.95 -16.60
N THR A 288 9.43 -4.44 -17.82
CA THR A 288 8.34 -3.74 -18.51
C THR A 288 7.88 -4.52 -19.73
N ILE A 289 6.66 -4.27 -20.20
CA ILE A 289 6.17 -4.89 -21.44
C ILE A 289 6.96 -4.48 -22.70
N GLU A 290 7.77 -3.43 -22.64
CA GLU A 290 8.62 -2.94 -23.74
C GLU A 290 10.05 -3.49 -23.64
N GLY A 291 10.42 -4.12 -22.52
CA GLY A 291 11.73 -4.69 -22.27
C GLY A 291 12.24 -4.43 -20.86
N LEU A 292 13.54 -4.63 -20.66
CA LEU A 292 14.20 -4.29 -19.41
C LEU A 292 14.60 -2.81 -19.43
N GLU A 293 14.09 -2.02 -18.49
CA GLU A 293 14.52 -0.63 -18.30
C GLU A 293 15.43 -0.51 -17.08
N ARG A 294 16.60 0.11 -17.23
CA ARG A 294 17.55 0.27 -16.13
C ARG A 294 17.02 1.22 -15.04
N THR A 295 17.28 0.90 -13.78
CA THR A 295 17.07 1.79 -12.64
C THR A 295 18.35 1.97 -11.85
N ASP A 296 18.68 3.22 -11.52
CA ASP A 296 19.92 3.57 -10.85
C ASP A 296 19.71 3.84 -9.36
N VAL A 297 18.49 4.20 -8.95
CA VAL A 297 18.18 4.61 -7.58
C VAL A 297 16.88 3.95 -7.13
N LEU A 298 16.92 3.22 -6.01
CA LEU A 298 15.73 2.70 -5.35
C LEU A 298 15.55 3.37 -3.99
N TRP A 299 14.48 4.15 -3.84
CA TRP A 299 13.99 4.54 -2.53
C TRP A 299 13.24 3.35 -1.91
N ARG A 300 13.91 2.62 -1.03
CA ARG A 300 13.37 1.39 -0.44
C ARG A 300 12.43 1.68 0.72
N ARG A 301 11.35 0.89 0.79
CA ARG A 301 10.36 0.88 1.87
C ARG A 301 10.22 -0.49 2.53
N LEU A 302 11.26 -1.31 2.42
CA LEU A 302 11.39 -2.61 3.06
C LEU A 302 12.66 -2.64 3.91
N ASP A 303 12.65 -3.51 4.90
CA ASP A 303 13.79 -3.76 5.78
C ASP A 303 14.95 -4.41 5.02
N SER A 304 16.17 -4.19 5.53
CA SER A 304 17.38 -4.54 4.80
C SER A 304 17.50 -6.04 4.57
N ASP A 305 17.18 -6.85 5.58
CA ASP A 305 17.22 -8.32 5.50
C ASP A 305 16.31 -8.90 4.40
N TRP A 306 15.20 -8.23 4.10
CA TRP A 306 14.24 -8.68 3.09
C TRP A 306 14.65 -8.28 1.66
N ALA A 307 15.73 -7.54 1.48
CA ALA A 307 16.08 -6.92 0.20
C ALA A 307 16.67 -7.87 -0.85
N ASP A 308 17.36 -8.93 -0.42
CA ASP A 308 17.98 -9.90 -1.33
C ASP A 308 17.89 -11.33 -0.80
N PRO A 309 17.06 -12.20 -1.41
CA PRO A 309 16.93 -13.58 -0.97
C PRO A 309 18.14 -14.47 -1.26
N LEU A 310 19.12 -14.04 -2.08
CA LEU A 310 20.31 -14.84 -2.37
C LEU A 310 21.39 -14.68 -1.31
N GLU A 311 21.59 -13.46 -0.78
CA GLU A 311 22.70 -13.14 0.13
C GLU A 311 22.27 -12.82 1.56
N LEU A 312 21.00 -12.42 1.78
CA LEU A 312 20.49 -12.03 3.10
C LEU A 312 19.47 -13.07 3.61
N ASN A 313 18.18 -12.87 3.35
CA ASN A 313 17.11 -13.73 3.85
C ASN A 313 16.53 -14.65 2.76
N PRO A 314 16.86 -15.96 2.73
CA PRO A 314 16.34 -16.88 1.72
C PRO A 314 14.82 -17.10 1.77
N ALA A 315 14.16 -16.75 2.89
CA ALA A 315 12.70 -16.77 2.99
C ALA A 315 12.04 -15.54 2.35
N SER A 316 12.80 -14.50 2.00
CA SER A 316 12.26 -13.27 1.41
C SER A 316 11.58 -13.56 0.07
N ARG A 317 10.37 -13.03 -0.07
CA ARG A 317 9.60 -12.94 -1.32
C ARG A 317 9.42 -11.48 -1.77
N LEU A 318 10.00 -10.54 -1.04
CA LEU A 318 9.83 -9.10 -1.23
C LEU A 318 11.01 -8.45 -1.94
N GLY A 319 12.20 -9.03 -1.77
CA GLY A 319 13.46 -8.53 -2.31
C GLY A 319 13.70 -8.85 -3.78
N VAL A 320 14.87 -8.45 -4.26
CA VAL A 320 15.34 -8.69 -5.63
C VAL A 320 16.58 -9.59 -5.55
N PRO A 321 16.55 -10.80 -6.12
CA PRO A 321 17.72 -11.68 -6.16
C PRO A 321 18.94 -10.99 -6.79
N GLY A 322 20.05 -10.92 -6.05
CA GLY A 322 21.31 -10.31 -6.50
C GLY A 322 21.41 -8.80 -6.28
N LEU A 323 20.45 -8.20 -5.56
CA LEU A 323 20.48 -6.76 -5.25
C LEU A 323 21.72 -6.36 -4.44
N VAL A 324 22.15 -7.19 -3.49
CA VAL A 324 23.37 -6.91 -2.69
C VAL A 324 24.59 -6.84 -3.60
N GLN A 325 24.70 -7.76 -4.56
CA GLN A 325 25.77 -7.72 -5.56
C GLN A 325 25.73 -6.43 -6.40
N ALA A 326 24.56 -6.01 -6.88
CA ALA A 326 24.43 -4.77 -7.65
C ALA A 326 24.83 -3.52 -6.83
N VAL A 327 24.52 -3.51 -5.54
CA VAL A 327 24.95 -2.46 -4.60
C VAL A 327 26.47 -2.46 -4.44
N ARG A 328 27.09 -3.63 -4.20
CA ARG A 328 28.56 -3.75 -4.08
C ARG A 328 29.30 -3.32 -5.35
N ALA A 329 28.74 -3.62 -6.52
CA ALA A 329 29.26 -3.18 -7.81
C ALA A 329 29.08 -1.66 -8.04
N GLY A 330 28.32 -0.97 -7.18
CA GLY A 330 28.04 0.46 -7.30
C GLY A 330 27.12 0.79 -8.47
N ASN A 331 26.37 -0.17 -8.99
CA ASN A 331 25.51 -0.01 -10.16
C ASN A 331 24.07 0.42 -9.80
N VAL A 332 23.71 0.36 -8.51
CA VAL A 332 22.45 0.87 -7.97
C VAL A 332 22.70 1.55 -6.62
N THR A 333 22.03 2.67 -6.38
CA THR A 333 22.03 3.37 -5.09
C THR A 333 20.72 3.10 -4.37
N LEU A 334 20.79 2.69 -3.11
CA LEU A 334 19.61 2.49 -2.26
C LEU A 334 19.48 3.65 -1.29
N ALA A 335 18.30 4.26 -1.27
CA ALA A 335 17.93 5.28 -0.30
C ALA A 335 16.94 4.64 0.70
N ASN A 336 17.28 4.42 1.96
CA ASN A 336 18.63 4.43 2.53
C ASN A 336 19.42 3.17 2.15
N ALA A 337 20.72 3.19 2.39
CA ALA A 337 21.59 2.04 2.20
C ALA A 337 21.09 0.82 2.98
N LEU A 338 21.39 -0.37 2.47
CA LEU A 338 21.14 -1.60 3.22
C LEU A 338 22.02 -1.62 4.47
N GLY A 339 21.43 -2.09 5.57
CA GLY A 339 22.11 -2.16 6.86
C GLY A 339 22.14 -0.85 7.65
N SER A 340 21.51 0.22 7.14
CA SER A 340 21.38 1.50 7.87
C SER A 340 20.57 1.34 9.17
N GLY A 341 19.68 0.35 9.26
CA GLY A 341 18.91 0.01 10.46
C GLY A 341 19.75 -0.31 11.70
N VAL A 342 21.05 -0.61 11.54
CA VAL A 342 21.96 -0.82 12.69
C VAL A 342 21.97 0.39 13.63
N LEU A 343 21.73 1.59 13.09
CA LEU A 343 21.66 2.84 13.84
C LEU A 343 20.37 3.00 14.67
N GLU A 344 19.33 2.19 14.43
CA GLU A 344 18.10 2.15 15.25
C GLU A 344 18.26 1.25 16.49
N THR A 345 19.43 0.62 16.67
CA THR A 345 19.69 -0.26 17.82
C THR A 345 19.58 0.52 19.14
N ARG A 346 18.65 0.13 20.03
CA ARG A 346 18.42 0.86 21.30
C ARG A 346 19.64 0.89 22.21
N ALA A 347 20.45 -0.18 22.22
CA ALA A 347 21.71 -0.18 22.97
C ALA A 347 22.69 0.94 22.53
N LEU A 348 22.60 1.41 21.28
CA LEU A 348 23.43 2.50 20.79
C LEU A 348 23.16 3.81 21.55
N LEU A 349 21.92 4.05 22.00
CA LEU A 349 21.50 5.26 22.70
C LEU A 349 22.32 5.54 23.98
N SER A 350 22.83 4.50 24.65
CA SER A 350 23.74 4.64 25.81
C SER A 350 25.08 5.29 25.43
N PHE A 351 25.51 5.16 24.18
CA PHE A 351 26.82 5.61 23.72
C PHE A 351 26.77 6.91 22.91
N VAL A 352 25.62 7.24 22.29
CA VAL A 352 25.48 8.43 21.42
C VAL A 352 25.99 9.73 22.07
N PRO A 353 25.72 10.06 23.36
CA PRO A 353 26.24 11.29 23.96
C PRO A 353 27.78 11.37 24.05
N ALA A 354 28.45 10.25 24.31
CA ALA A 354 29.91 10.18 24.33
C ALA A 354 30.48 10.22 22.90
N LEU A 355 29.86 9.49 21.98
CA LEU A 355 30.24 9.45 20.57
C LEU A 355 30.08 10.82 19.90
N ALA A 356 29.04 11.58 20.24
CA ALA A 356 28.84 12.94 19.76
C ALA A 356 30.03 13.85 20.08
N ARG A 357 30.48 13.85 21.34
CA ARG A 357 31.64 14.63 21.79
C ARG A 357 32.92 14.21 21.06
N HIS A 358 33.10 12.92 20.85
CA HIS A 358 34.27 12.39 20.16
C HIS A 358 34.29 12.70 18.66
N LEU A 359 33.19 12.48 17.95
CA LEU A 359 33.10 12.61 16.48
C LEU A 359 32.83 14.03 15.98
N THR A 360 32.25 14.89 16.82
CA THR A 360 31.85 16.25 16.43
C THR A 360 32.52 17.34 17.27
N GLY A 361 33.21 16.99 18.36
CA GLY A 361 33.78 17.95 19.30
C GLY A 361 32.74 18.67 20.18
N ALA A 362 31.45 18.34 20.03
CA ALA A 362 30.36 19.00 20.73
C ALA A 362 29.40 17.99 21.37
N SER A 363 28.75 18.41 22.46
CA SER A 363 27.64 17.66 23.06
C SER A 363 26.41 17.70 22.13
N LEU A 364 25.49 16.75 22.34
CA LEU A 364 24.19 16.75 21.67
C LEU A 364 23.42 18.02 22.02
N LYS A 365 22.95 18.74 20.99
CA LYS A 365 22.06 19.90 21.15
C LYS A 365 20.67 19.49 21.65
N ILE A 366 20.20 18.32 21.23
CA ILE A 366 18.97 17.67 21.73
C ILE A 366 19.40 16.35 22.36
N PRO A 367 19.23 16.19 23.69
CA PRO A 367 19.59 14.94 24.36
C PRO A 367 18.69 13.78 23.87
N ASN A 368 19.17 12.55 23.99
CA ASN A 368 18.31 11.38 23.90
C ASN A 368 17.82 10.96 25.30
N VAL A 369 16.75 10.16 25.34
CA VAL A 369 16.26 9.55 26.57
C VAL A 369 17.40 8.84 27.30
N ALA A 370 17.46 9.02 28.63
CA ALA A 370 18.46 8.37 29.45
C ALA A 370 18.35 6.85 29.31
N THR A 371 19.44 6.21 28.90
CA THR A 371 19.46 4.81 28.48
C THR A 371 20.63 4.07 29.11
N TRP A 372 20.34 2.96 29.78
CA TRP A 372 21.31 2.06 30.40
C TRP A 372 21.29 0.74 29.66
N TRP A 373 22.43 0.35 29.09
CA TRP A 373 22.56 -0.95 28.46
C TRP A 373 23.01 -1.99 29.49
N CYS A 374 22.17 -2.99 29.74
CA CYS A 374 22.41 -4.03 30.74
C CYS A 374 23.53 -5.02 30.34
N GLY A 375 24.14 -4.83 29.15
CA GLY A 375 25.38 -5.51 28.76
C GLY A 375 26.60 -5.05 29.55
N GLN A 376 26.55 -3.84 30.14
CA GLN A 376 27.60 -3.34 31.00
C GLN A 376 27.31 -3.67 32.48
N PRO A 377 28.28 -4.21 33.25
CA PRO A 377 28.03 -4.67 34.61
C PRO A 377 27.53 -3.57 35.56
N LEU A 378 28.05 -2.35 35.49
CA LEU A 378 27.70 -1.27 36.42
C LEU A 378 26.26 -0.79 36.18
N GLU A 379 25.91 -0.58 34.92
CA GLU A 379 24.59 -0.18 34.45
C GLU A 379 23.56 -1.28 34.77
N ARG A 380 23.92 -2.55 34.57
CA ARG A 380 23.07 -3.70 34.92
C ARG A 380 22.72 -3.72 36.40
N GLU A 381 23.70 -3.61 37.29
CA GLU A 381 23.42 -3.64 38.74
C GLU A 381 22.62 -2.41 39.18
N ALA A 382 22.85 -1.24 38.58
CA ALA A 382 22.06 -0.04 38.84
C ALA A 382 20.58 -0.23 38.45
N VAL A 383 20.31 -0.83 37.28
CA VAL A 383 18.94 -1.14 36.84
C VAL A 383 18.27 -2.17 37.76
N ILE A 384 18.98 -3.21 38.19
CA ILE A 384 18.42 -4.21 39.12
C ILE A 384 18.08 -3.56 40.48
N ALA A 385 18.93 -2.65 40.97
CA ALA A 385 18.76 -2.00 42.26
C ALA A 385 17.49 -1.13 42.34
N ASP A 386 17.13 -0.45 41.26
CA ASP A 386 15.92 0.39 41.18
C ASP A 386 15.06 0.07 39.95
N LEU A 387 14.74 -1.21 39.78
CA LEU A 387 14.03 -1.68 38.59
C LEU A 387 12.72 -0.93 38.32
N SER A 388 12.00 -0.51 39.38
CA SER A 388 10.73 0.22 39.29
C SER A 388 10.83 1.60 38.63
N ALA A 389 12.02 2.22 38.61
CA ALA A 389 12.20 3.52 37.97
C ALA A 389 12.26 3.45 36.43
N PHE A 390 12.39 2.23 35.88
CA PHE A 390 12.72 2.03 34.48
C PHE A 390 11.60 1.43 33.65
N VAL A 391 11.64 1.79 32.37
CA VAL A 391 11.05 1.02 31.28
C VAL A 391 12.12 0.06 30.77
N ILE A 392 11.84 -1.23 30.76
CA ILE A 392 12.76 -2.24 30.22
C ILE A 392 12.33 -2.61 28.81
N ALA A 393 13.29 -2.67 27.88
CA ALA A 393 13.04 -2.99 26.49
C ALA A 393 14.14 -3.92 25.93
N PRO A 394 13.85 -4.66 24.85
CA PRO A 394 14.88 -5.33 24.06
C PRO A 394 15.91 -4.32 23.54
N ALA A 395 17.20 -4.63 23.71
CA ALA A 395 18.32 -3.84 23.20
C ALA A 395 18.39 -3.83 21.66
N PHE A 396 17.90 -4.91 21.05
CA PHE A 396 17.92 -5.16 19.61
C PHE A 396 16.51 -5.54 19.11
N GLU A 397 16.28 -5.46 17.81
CA GLU A 397 14.98 -5.71 17.18
C GLU A 397 14.69 -7.21 16.96
N TYR A 398 14.55 -7.97 18.04
CA TYR A 398 14.01 -9.33 17.99
C TYR A 398 13.15 -9.64 19.22
N PRO A 399 12.15 -10.54 19.08
CA PRO A 399 11.25 -10.86 20.19
C PRO A 399 12.00 -11.54 21.32
N LEU A 400 11.75 -11.09 22.55
CA LEU A 400 12.23 -11.70 23.78
C LEU A 400 11.12 -12.52 24.46
N PRO A 401 11.46 -13.50 25.32
CA PRO A 401 10.47 -14.20 26.12
C PRO A 401 9.68 -13.26 27.04
N PRO A 402 8.54 -13.72 27.62
CA PRO A 402 7.84 -12.98 28.66
C PRO A 402 8.77 -12.53 29.80
N PRO A 403 8.58 -11.33 30.37
CA PRO A 403 7.45 -10.42 30.14
C PRO A 403 7.56 -9.53 28.87
N LEU A 404 8.66 -9.56 28.13
CA LEU A 404 8.96 -8.64 27.01
C LEU A 404 8.45 -9.07 25.62
N HIS A 405 7.73 -10.20 25.54
CA HIS A 405 7.20 -10.74 24.29
C HIS A 405 6.31 -9.77 23.50
N ASN A 406 5.66 -8.81 24.18
CA ASN A 406 4.80 -7.79 23.58
C ASN A 406 5.46 -6.40 23.54
N GLY A 407 6.79 -6.35 23.58
CA GLY A 407 7.58 -5.11 23.53
C GLY A 407 8.02 -4.58 24.90
N PRO A 408 8.35 -3.28 24.99
CA PRO A 408 8.80 -2.65 26.23
C PRO A 408 7.78 -2.75 27.36
N VAL A 409 8.26 -2.90 28.59
CA VAL A 409 7.41 -2.98 29.80
C VAL A 409 7.80 -1.89 30.79
N VAL A 410 6.79 -1.30 31.44
CA VAL A 410 7.02 -0.43 32.59
C VAL A 410 7.20 -1.31 33.81
N ALA A 411 8.41 -1.38 34.35
CA ALA A 411 8.71 -2.35 35.39
C ALA A 411 7.95 -2.12 36.71
N ALA A 412 7.49 -0.89 36.96
CA ALA A 412 6.61 -0.56 38.08
C ALA A 412 5.22 -1.21 38.00
N ASP A 413 4.75 -1.55 36.80
CA ASP A 413 3.41 -2.11 36.57
C ASP A 413 3.41 -3.65 36.60
N LEU A 414 4.59 -4.29 36.69
CA LEU A 414 4.72 -5.74 36.68
C LEU A 414 4.35 -6.34 38.02
N ASP A 415 3.74 -7.54 37.99
CA ASP A 415 3.55 -8.33 39.19
C ASP A 415 4.88 -8.88 39.73
N ALA A 416 4.86 -9.47 40.94
CA ALA A 416 6.06 -9.96 41.59
C ALA A 416 6.76 -11.08 40.81
N LYS A 417 6.01 -11.90 40.07
CA LYS A 417 6.53 -13.04 39.31
C LYS A 417 7.24 -12.55 38.06
N ASP A 418 6.60 -11.66 37.28
CA ASP A 418 7.16 -11.08 36.08
C ASP A 418 8.35 -10.18 36.40
N ARG A 419 8.31 -9.47 37.53
CA ARG A 419 9.45 -8.69 38.03
C ARG A 419 10.66 -9.57 38.34
N ALA A 420 10.46 -10.71 39.02
CA ALA A 420 11.53 -11.66 39.31
C ALA A 420 12.12 -12.27 38.03
N ALA A 421 11.24 -12.67 37.09
CA ALA A 421 11.66 -13.19 35.78
C ALA A 421 12.47 -12.15 34.99
N LEU A 422 12.11 -10.87 35.07
CA LEU A 422 12.84 -9.79 34.42
C LEU A 422 14.24 -9.60 35.02
N VAL A 423 14.37 -9.65 36.35
CA VAL A 423 15.69 -9.59 37.02
C VAL A 423 16.58 -10.77 36.61
N ASP A 424 16.03 -11.99 36.57
CA ASP A 424 16.78 -13.17 36.15
C ASP A 424 17.24 -13.05 34.69
N MET A 425 16.37 -12.54 33.81
CA MET A 425 16.70 -12.28 32.41
C MET A 425 17.83 -11.24 32.28
N ILE A 426 17.76 -10.13 33.03
CA ILE A 426 18.82 -9.11 33.08
C ILE A 426 20.14 -9.71 33.55
N ARG A 427 20.13 -10.59 34.56
CA ARG A 427 21.34 -11.25 35.08
C ARG A 427 21.95 -12.24 34.08
N GLN A 428 21.13 -13.04 33.40
CA GLN A 428 21.60 -14.08 32.48
C GLN A 428 21.99 -13.52 31.10
N ARG A 429 21.21 -12.58 30.57
CA ARG A 429 21.29 -12.08 29.20
C ARG A 429 21.14 -10.56 29.12
N GLY A 430 21.76 -9.82 30.06
CA GLY A 430 21.70 -8.35 30.10
C GLY A 430 22.13 -7.65 28.81
N VAL A 431 22.99 -8.27 27.99
CA VAL A 431 23.38 -7.77 26.66
C VAL A 431 22.18 -7.53 25.72
N ASP A 432 21.08 -8.26 25.91
CA ASP A 432 19.87 -8.18 25.08
C ASP A 432 18.87 -7.14 25.60
N LEU A 433 19.19 -6.42 26.66
CA LEU A 433 18.26 -5.55 27.39
C LEU A 433 18.81 -4.14 27.58
N VAL A 434 17.92 -3.17 27.45
CA VAL A 434 18.15 -1.77 27.83
C VAL A 434 17.09 -1.34 28.84
N ALA A 435 17.47 -0.43 29.71
CA ALA A 435 16.56 0.31 30.57
C ALA A 435 16.50 1.77 30.12
N HIS A 436 15.30 2.32 30.03
CA HIS A 436 15.06 3.74 29.80
C HIS A 436 14.44 4.36 31.04
N GLU A 437 14.75 5.62 31.30
CA GLU A 437 13.99 6.40 32.29
C GLU A 437 12.51 6.48 31.86
N ALA A 438 11.59 6.30 32.81
CA ALA A 438 10.16 6.40 32.57
C ALA A 438 9.72 7.87 32.36
N ALA A 439 10.05 8.44 31.20
CA ALA A 439 9.74 9.81 30.85
C ALA A 439 8.21 10.03 30.68
N LYS A 440 7.68 11.05 31.36
CA LYS A 440 6.33 11.58 31.14
C LYS A 440 6.36 12.60 30.01
N LEU A 441 5.70 12.30 28.90
CA LEU A 441 5.66 13.15 27.72
C LEU A 441 4.58 14.22 27.83
N SER A 442 4.83 15.38 27.23
CA SER A 442 3.89 16.50 27.15
C SER A 442 2.55 16.14 26.52
N THR A 443 1.51 16.90 26.87
CA THR A 443 0.16 16.79 26.32
C THR A 443 -0.16 17.88 25.31
N THR A 444 -0.98 17.55 24.31
CA THR A 444 -1.56 18.50 23.34
C THR A 444 -3.08 18.38 23.36
N PRO A 445 -3.85 19.45 23.06
CA PRO A 445 -5.30 19.36 23.01
C PRO A 445 -5.79 18.52 21.83
N VAL A 446 -6.77 17.65 22.08
CA VAL A 446 -7.53 16.91 21.07
C VAL A 446 -9.02 17.21 21.16
N TRP A 447 -9.70 17.19 20.02
CA TRP A 447 -11.15 17.30 19.96
C TRP A 447 -11.81 15.93 20.12
N CYS A 448 -12.56 15.77 21.21
CA CYS A 448 -13.27 14.55 21.56
C CYS A 448 -14.69 14.92 22.00
N ASP A 449 -15.71 14.35 21.35
CA ASP A 449 -17.13 14.52 21.73
C ASP A 449 -17.56 15.97 21.97
N GLY A 450 -17.06 16.89 21.13
CA GLY A 450 -17.41 18.32 21.19
C GLY A 450 -16.63 19.15 22.22
N ARG A 451 -15.62 18.56 22.88
CA ARG A 451 -14.77 19.25 23.87
C ARG A 451 -13.28 19.01 23.61
N LEU A 452 -12.44 19.85 24.21
CA LEU A 452 -10.99 19.68 24.21
C LEU A 452 -10.55 18.83 25.40
N GLU A 453 -9.69 17.84 25.14
CA GLU A 453 -9.05 17.03 26.17
C GLU A 453 -7.52 17.00 25.96
N PRO A 454 -6.70 17.03 27.03
CA PRO A 454 -5.26 16.83 26.88
C PRO A 454 -4.96 15.36 26.62
N ARG A 455 -4.08 15.11 25.64
CA ARG A 455 -3.54 13.78 25.38
C ARG A 455 -2.03 13.82 25.15
N PRO A 456 -1.28 12.85 25.69
CA PRO A 456 0.15 12.73 25.44
C PRO A 456 0.45 12.54 23.96
N PHE A 457 1.58 13.06 23.49
CA PHE A 457 1.98 12.91 22.08
C PHE A 457 3.47 12.64 21.89
N VAL A 458 3.79 12.08 20.73
CA VAL A 458 5.14 11.96 20.17
C VAL A 458 5.16 12.61 18.79
N LEU A 459 6.21 13.36 18.50
CA LEU A 459 6.40 14.00 17.21
C LEU A 459 7.50 13.28 16.43
N ARG A 460 7.18 12.78 15.24
CA ARG A 460 8.18 12.31 14.28
C ARG A 460 8.55 13.42 13.31
N VAL A 461 9.81 13.84 13.32
CA VAL A 461 10.36 14.86 12.41
C VAL A 461 11.21 14.19 11.34
N TYR A 462 11.04 14.60 10.08
CA TYR A 462 11.76 14.02 8.93
C TYR A 462 12.85 14.96 8.42
N LEU A 463 13.97 14.37 8.00
CA LEU A 463 15.11 15.03 7.41
C LEU A 463 15.49 14.33 6.10
N ALA A 464 15.89 15.12 5.11
CA ALA A 464 16.39 14.63 3.83
C ALA A 464 17.81 15.16 3.62
N ARG A 465 18.69 14.30 3.12
CA ARG A 465 20.03 14.69 2.70
C ARG A 465 19.92 15.40 1.35
N THR A 466 20.39 16.64 1.32
CA THR A 466 20.45 17.48 0.13
C THR A 466 21.88 17.86 -0.22
N LYS A 467 22.12 18.39 -1.42
CA LYS A 467 23.42 18.95 -1.82
C LYS A 467 23.98 19.96 -0.81
N ASP A 468 23.11 20.69 -0.11
CA ASP A 468 23.47 21.77 0.82
C ASP A 468 23.56 21.29 2.30
N GLY A 469 23.39 19.98 2.55
CA GLY A 469 23.42 19.39 3.90
C GLY A 469 22.12 18.66 4.25
N TRP A 470 21.76 18.63 5.54
CA TRP A 470 20.48 18.05 5.96
C TRP A 470 19.39 19.12 5.98
N THR A 471 18.27 18.83 5.31
CA THR A 471 17.08 19.68 5.29
C THR A 471 16.00 19.05 6.14
N VAL A 472 15.47 19.81 7.11
CA VAL A 472 14.40 19.36 8.01
C VAL A 472 13.04 19.74 7.43
N MET A 473 12.11 18.79 7.40
CA MET A 473 10.72 19.05 7.03
C MET A 473 10.09 20.02 8.04
N PRO A 474 9.54 21.18 7.65
CA PRO A 474 8.92 22.14 8.57
C PRO A 474 7.54 21.67 9.05
N GLY A 475 7.57 20.63 9.89
CA GLY A 475 6.43 19.85 10.36
C GLY A 475 6.85 18.41 10.66
N GLY A 476 5.89 17.50 10.65
CA GLY A 476 6.14 16.10 10.95
C GLY A 476 4.85 15.33 11.10
N LEU A 477 4.96 14.11 11.62
CA LEU A 477 3.81 13.30 12.00
C LEU A 477 3.68 13.31 13.53
N CYS A 478 2.66 13.96 14.06
CA CYS A 478 2.34 13.90 15.48
C CYS A 478 1.42 12.71 15.73
N ARG A 479 1.82 11.81 16.62
CA ARG A 479 1.02 10.68 17.10
C ARG A 479 0.55 10.98 18.51
N ILE A 480 -0.76 10.89 18.73
CA ILE A 480 -1.42 11.25 19.97
C ILE A 480 -2.08 10.01 20.56
N ALA A 481 -1.86 9.81 21.86
CA ALA A 481 -2.48 8.74 22.64
C ALA A 481 -4.00 8.76 22.57
N ASP A 482 -4.62 7.59 22.50
CA ASP A 482 -6.07 7.48 22.78
C ASP A 482 -6.37 7.61 24.29
N HIS A 483 -5.45 7.14 25.14
CA HIS A 483 -5.58 7.13 26.60
C HIS A 483 -4.73 8.20 27.30
N GLY A 484 -5.04 8.51 28.56
CA GLY A 484 -4.35 9.55 29.35
C GLY A 484 -3.01 9.13 29.97
N ASP A 485 -2.48 7.93 29.70
CA ASP A 485 -1.17 7.52 30.23
C ASP A 485 -0.04 8.23 29.47
N ALA A 486 0.65 9.14 30.16
CA ALA A 486 1.70 9.99 29.61
C ALA A 486 3.08 9.33 29.49
N ARG A 487 3.25 8.06 29.88
CA ARG A 487 4.53 7.37 29.76
C ARG A 487 4.83 7.03 28.29
N ALA A 488 6.05 7.26 27.82
CA ALA A 488 6.40 7.06 26.40
C ALA A 488 6.05 5.66 25.83
N VAL A 489 5.98 4.62 26.66
CA VAL A 489 5.65 3.23 26.26
C VAL A 489 4.20 3.09 25.78
N SER A 490 3.24 3.79 26.40
CA SER A 490 1.83 3.70 26.02
C SER A 490 1.56 4.26 24.62
N MET A 491 2.46 5.09 24.09
CA MET A 491 2.35 5.74 22.76
C MET A 491 2.62 4.80 21.60
N GLN A 492 3.23 3.64 21.86
CA GLN A 492 3.57 2.67 20.82
C GLN A 492 2.36 1.81 20.40
N ARG A 493 1.23 1.87 21.14
CA ARG A 493 0.04 1.02 20.95
C ARG A 493 -1.15 1.73 20.30
N GLY A 494 -0.90 2.38 19.16
CA GLY A 494 -1.96 3.05 18.39
C GLY A 494 -2.36 4.41 18.96
N GLY A 495 -3.05 5.21 18.14
CA GLY A 495 -3.46 6.55 18.48
C GLY A 495 -3.90 7.38 17.27
N ARG A 496 -4.31 8.62 17.51
CA ARG A 496 -4.68 9.58 16.46
C ARG A 496 -3.44 10.24 15.87
N ALA A 497 -3.53 10.68 14.62
CA ALA A 497 -2.47 11.42 13.95
C ALA A 497 -2.88 12.88 13.74
N ALA A 498 -2.06 13.83 14.20
CA ALA A 498 -2.27 15.26 13.99
C ALA A 498 -1.31 15.82 12.94
N ASP A 499 -1.75 16.89 12.25
CA ASP A 499 -0.85 17.79 11.54
C ASP A 499 0.02 18.56 12.54
N VAL A 500 1.18 19.04 12.10
CA VAL A 500 2.15 19.78 12.91
C VAL A 500 2.35 21.13 12.25
N TRP A 501 1.91 22.21 12.88
CA TRP A 501 2.00 23.55 12.36
C TRP A 501 3.22 24.25 12.92
N VAL A 502 4.10 24.64 12.00
CA VAL A 502 5.23 25.52 12.26
C VAL A 502 4.91 26.86 11.60
N PRO A 503 4.50 27.89 12.37
CA PRO A 503 4.29 29.23 11.85
C PRO A 503 5.59 29.83 11.31
N SER A 504 5.47 30.68 10.29
CA SER A 504 6.59 31.47 9.77
C SER A 504 6.49 32.91 10.26
N GLU A 505 7.62 33.50 10.64
CA GLU A 505 7.72 34.93 10.97
C GLU A 505 7.66 35.83 9.71
N VAL A 506 7.90 35.25 8.53
CA VAL A 506 7.90 35.93 7.23
C VAL A 506 6.86 35.30 6.31
N ALA A 507 6.34 36.06 5.34
CA ALA A 507 5.41 35.56 4.34
C ALA A 507 5.95 34.27 3.68
N VAL A 508 5.17 33.19 3.75
CA VAL A 508 5.58 31.88 3.22
C VAL A 508 5.43 31.89 1.71
N ALA A 509 6.55 31.70 1.00
CA ALA A 509 6.52 31.58 -0.45
C ALA A 509 5.61 30.39 -0.88
N PRO A 510 4.80 30.54 -1.94
CA PRO A 510 3.96 29.47 -2.46
C PRO A 510 4.81 28.46 -3.25
N VAL A 511 5.67 27.74 -2.54
CA VAL A 511 6.41 26.60 -3.12
C VAL A 511 5.43 25.46 -3.28
N SER A 512 5.28 24.97 -4.50
CA SER A 512 4.44 23.85 -4.84
C SER A 512 5.20 22.90 -5.76
N LEU A 513 5.18 21.62 -5.41
CA LEU A 513 5.60 20.54 -6.31
C LEU A 513 4.56 20.26 -7.39
N LEU A 514 3.31 20.66 -7.17
CA LEU A 514 2.30 20.66 -8.22
C LEU A 514 2.69 21.78 -9.19
N PRO A 515 2.76 21.48 -10.51
CA PRO A 515 3.09 22.50 -11.49
C PRO A 515 2.07 23.64 -11.41
N ALA A 516 2.53 24.89 -11.58
CA ALA A 516 1.62 26.03 -11.68
C ALA A 516 0.60 25.75 -12.81
N PRO A 517 -0.68 26.15 -12.67
CA PRO A 517 -1.72 25.82 -13.64
C PRO A 517 -1.35 26.13 -15.10
N GLY A 518 -0.57 27.19 -15.35
CA GLY A 518 -0.08 27.57 -16.69
C GLY A 518 1.15 26.82 -17.22
N HIS A 519 1.77 25.93 -16.43
CA HIS A 519 3.02 25.23 -16.77
C HIS A 519 2.93 23.71 -16.53
N VAL A 520 1.72 23.14 -16.45
CA VAL A 520 1.54 21.69 -16.35
C VAL A 520 1.90 21.06 -17.71
N PRO A 521 2.96 20.25 -17.84
CA PRO A 521 3.24 19.56 -19.09
C PRO A 521 2.11 18.58 -19.37
N ILE A 522 1.47 18.71 -20.53
CA ILE A 522 0.41 17.79 -20.95
C ILE A 522 1.04 16.43 -21.23
N ARG A 523 0.85 15.47 -20.31
CA ARG A 523 1.31 14.09 -20.46
C ARG A 523 0.10 13.19 -20.68
N ARG A 524 0.10 12.46 -21.81
CA ARG A 524 -0.96 11.50 -22.15
C ARG A 524 -0.56 10.04 -21.87
N ASN A 525 0.74 9.76 -21.75
CA ASN A 525 1.26 8.43 -21.45
C ASN A 525 1.69 8.33 -19.98
N VAL A 526 1.31 7.24 -19.32
CA VAL A 526 1.58 6.97 -17.91
C VAL A 526 2.79 6.04 -17.79
N GLY A 527 3.99 6.56 -18.04
CA GLY A 527 5.26 5.86 -17.84
C GLY A 527 5.35 4.46 -18.47
N PRO A 528 6.39 3.69 -18.12
CA PRO A 528 6.48 2.28 -18.48
C PRO A 528 5.45 1.47 -17.69
N LEU A 529 4.84 0.48 -18.33
CA LEU A 529 3.94 -0.47 -17.67
C LEU A 529 4.74 -1.70 -17.21
N PRO A 530 4.85 -1.96 -15.89
CA PRO A 530 5.52 -3.16 -15.40
C PRO A 530 4.82 -4.43 -15.87
N SER A 531 5.58 -5.46 -16.20
CA SER A 531 5.08 -6.73 -16.74
C SER A 531 4.10 -7.42 -15.80
N ARG A 532 4.34 -7.36 -14.49
CA ARG A 532 3.43 -7.89 -13.46
C ARG A 532 2.10 -7.15 -13.40
N VAL A 533 2.09 -5.84 -13.60
CA VAL A 533 0.85 -5.03 -13.64
C VAL A 533 0.02 -5.44 -14.85
N ALA A 534 0.67 -5.62 -16.01
CA ALA A 534 0.03 -6.12 -17.23
C ALA A 534 -0.53 -7.54 -17.05
N ASP A 535 0.24 -8.44 -16.42
CA ASP A 535 -0.16 -9.82 -16.12
C ASP A 535 -1.39 -9.87 -15.21
N ASN A 536 -1.41 -9.07 -14.13
CA ASN A 536 -2.56 -8.98 -13.23
C ASN A 536 -3.81 -8.43 -13.92
N LEU A 537 -3.68 -7.42 -14.80
CA LEU A 537 -4.79 -6.90 -15.59
C LEU A 537 -5.33 -7.97 -16.55
N PHE A 538 -4.45 -8.68 -17.25
CA PHE A 538 -4.80 -9.76 -18.15
C PHE A 538 -5.59 -10.86 -17.44
N TRP A 539 -5.07 -11.37 -16.32
CA TRP A 539 -5.72 -12.44 -15.56
C TRP A 539 -6.99 -11.97 -14.83
N LEU A 540 -7.03 -10.75 -14.32
CA LEU A 540 -8.25 -10.15 -13.77
C LEU A 540 -9.40 -10.24 -14.77
N GLY A 541 -9.15 -9.87 -16.02
CA GLY A 541 -10.12 -9.97 -17.10
C GLY A 541 -10.67 -11.39 -17.25
N ARG A 542 -9.78 -12.38 -17.23
CA ARG A 542 -10.15 -13.80 -17.32
C ARG A 542 -10.95 -14.29 -16.12
N TYR A 543 -10.52 -13.97 -14.90
CA TYR A 543 -11.20 -14.42 -13.68
C TYR A 543 -12.63 -13.88 -13.58
N ILE A 544 -12.85 -12.62 -13.97
CA ILE A 544 -14.19 -12.03 -14.02
C ILE A 544 -15.08 -12.73 -15.05
N GLU A 545 -14.57 -13.04 -16.24
CA GLU A 545 -15.34 -13.77 -17.26
C GLU A 545 -15.64 -15.21 -16.85
N ARG A 546 -14.71 -15.89 -16.16
CA ARG A 546 -14.96 -17.23 -15.58
C ARG A 546 -16.07 -17.21 -14.54
N ALA A 547 -16.04 -16.21 -13.66
CA ALA A 547 -17.08 -16.02 -12.66
C ALA A 547 -18.43 -15.75 -13.33
N GLU A 548 -18.49 -14.84 -14.31
CA GLU A 548 -19.71 -14.54 -15.06
C GLU A 548 -20.27 -15.78 -15.79
N ALA A 549 -19.42 -16.52 -16.50
CA ALA A 549 -19.81 -17.71 -17.23
C ALA A 549 -20.41 -18.78 -16.31
N THR A 550 -19.78 -19.00 -15.16
CA THR A 550 -20.24 -19.97 -14.15
C THR A 550 -21.56 -19.53 -13.52
N LEU A 551 -21.70 -18.23 -13.22
CA LEU A 551 -22.95 -17.64 -12.74
C LEU A 551 -24.09 -17.80 -13.77
N ARG A 552 -23.82 -17.60 -15.07
CA ARG A 552 -24.80 -17.81 -16.15
C ARG A 552 -25.26 -19.26 -16.26
N LEU A 553 -24.34 -20.22 -16.19
CA LEU A 553 -24.68 -21.65 -16.13
C LEU A 553 -25.57 -21.98 -14.92
N THR A 554 -25.18 -21.47 -13.74
CA THR A 554 -25.92 -21.72 -12.50
C THR A 554 -27.31 -21.05 -12.50
N ARG A 555 -27.42 -19.86 -13.12
CA ARG A 555 -28.70 -19.16 -13.33
C ARG A 555 -29.64 -20.03 -14.16
N LEU A 556 -29.14 -20.56 -15.27
CA LEU A 556 -29.93 -21.38 -16.19
C LEU A 556 -30.37 -22.70 -15.56
N LEU A 557 -29.48 -23.35 -14.80
CA LEU A 557 -29.83 -24.54 -14.00
C LEU A 557 -31.01 -24.25 -13.06
N THR A 558 -30.97 -23.12 -12.37
CA THR A 558 -32.02 -22.70 -11.42
C THR A 558 -33.34 -22.38 -12.14
N ALA A 559 -33.28 -21.68 -13.27
CA ALA A 559 -34.45 -21.32 -14.06
C ALA A 559 -35.18 -22.56 -14.59
N ARG A 560 -34.44 -23.51 -15.19
CA ARG A 560 -35.01 -24.76 -15.72
C ARG A 560 -35.59 -25.66 -14.64
N ALA A 561 -35.00 -25.65 -13.44
CA ALA A 561 -35.54 -26.40 -12.29
C ALA A 561 -36.94 -25.92 -11.86
N ALA A 562 -37.26 -24.64 -12.08
CA ALA A 562 -38.55 -24.06 -11.73
C ALA A 562 -39.67 -24.45 -12.71
N GLU A 563 -39.33 -24.83 -13.95
CA GLU A 563 -40.31 -25.07 -15.02
C GLU A 563 -41.07 -26.40 -14.90
N ARG A 564 -40.74 -27.28 -13.94
CA ARG A 564 -41.46 -28.52 -13.52
C ARG A 564 -41.87 -29.54 -14.61
N GLU A 565 -41.68 -29.28 -15.90
CA GLU A 565 -41.91 -30.26 -16.97
C GLU A 565 -40.77 -31.28 -17.05
N ARG A 566 -41.09 -32.56 -17.31
CA ARG A 566 -40.09 -33.63 -17.52
C ARG A 566 -39.30 -33.49 -18.84
N ARG A 567 -39.68 -32.55 -19.72
CA ARG A 567 -38.94 -32.23 -20.95
C ARG A 567 -37.66 -31.46 -20.57
N GLY A 568 -36.53 -31.83 -21.19
CA GLY A 568 -35.25 -31.15 -20.93
C GLY A 568 -34.34 -31.72 -19.82
N ALA A 569 -34.62 -32.90 -19.27
CA ALA A 569 -33.72 -33.56 -18.31
C ALA A 569 -32.33 -33.86 -18.89
N ALA A 570 -32.24 -34.18 -20.19
CA ALA A 570 -30.97 -34.40 -20.88
C ALA A 570 -30.14 -33.10 -20.95
N THR A 571 -30.76 -31.98 -21.33
CA THR A 571 -30.12 -30.65 -21.38
C THR A 571 -29.68 -30.18 -19.98
N THR A 572 -30.47 -30.49 -18.95
CA THR A 572 -30.11 -30.20 -17.55
C THR A 572 -28.83 -30.95 -17.17
N ARG A 573 -28.71 -32.24 -17.49
CA ARG A 573 -27.49 -33.02 -17.24
C ARG A 573 -26.27 -32.44 -17.97
N LEU A 574 -26.43 -31.89 -19.16
CA LEU A 574 -25.35 -31.21 -19.88
C LEU A 574 -24.84 -29.96 -19.14
N ILE A 575 -25.72 -29.22 -18.47
CA ILE A 575 -25.34 -28.07 -17.62
C ILE A 575 -24.60 -28.56 -16.37
N GLU A 576 -25.12 -29.60 -15.72
CA GLU A 576 -24.48 -30.22 -14.54
C GLU A 576 -23.10 -30.78 -14.88
N ASP A 577 -22.95 -31.39 -16.06
CA ASP A 577 -21.68 -31.87 -16.58
C ASP A 577 -20.65 -30.75 -16.74
N LEU A 578 -21.04 -29.60 -17.29
CA LEU A 578 -20.14 -28.45 -17.39
C LEU A 578 -19.72 -27.93 -16.01
N LEU A 579 -20.66 -27.79 -15.08
CA LEU A 579 -20.34 -27.38 -13.70
C LEU A 579 -19.34 -28.35 -13.05
N ARG A 580 -19.45 -29.64 -13.33
CA ARG A 580 -18.52 -30.67 -12.86
C ARG A 580 -17.16 -30.59 -13.55
N VAL A 581 -17.12 -30.53 -14.89
CA VAL A 581 -15.88 -30.44 -15.67
C VAL A 581 -15.10 -29.18 -15.34
N TRP A 582 -15.79 -28.07 -15.08
CA TRP A 582 -15.18 -26.82 -14.64
C TRP A 582 -14.78 -26.83 -13.16
N LYS A 583 -15.03 -27.94 -12.44
CA LYS A 583 -14.74 -28.11 -11.01
C LYS A 583 -15.41 -27.06 -10.15
N VAL A 584 -16.64 -26.69 -10.48
CA VAL A 584 -17.50 -25.84 -9.63
C VAL A 584 -18.10 -26.70 -8.52
N VAL A 585 -18.49 -27.92 -8.88
CA VAL A 585 -19.07 -28.94 -8.00
C VAL A 585 -18.48 -30.31 -8.37
N ASP A 586 -18.37 -31.21 -7.40
CA ASP A 586 -17.90 -32.59 -7.64
C ASP A 586 -19.06 -33.58 -7.80
N THR A 587 -20.29 -33.09 -7.79
CA THR A 587 -21.51 -33.90 -7.88
C THR A 587 -21.70 -34.44 -9.30
N PRO A 588 -21.89 -35.76 -9.50
CA PRO A 588 -22.24 -36.32 -10.81
C PRO A 588 -23.61 -35.81 -11.31
N PRO A 589 -23.82 -35.69 -12.64
CA PRO A 589 -25.11 -35.31 -13.19
C PRO A 589 -26.24 -36.22 -12.73
N GLY A 590 -27.39 -35.64 -12.39
CA GLY A 590 -28.59 -36.31 -11.92
C GLY A 590 -28.52 -36.82 -10.48
N ALA A 591 -27.40 -36.65 -9.77
CA ALA A 591 -27.24 -37.13 -8.40
C ALA A 591 -27.86 -36.21 -7.34
N MET A 592 -28.21 -34.97 -7.70
CA MET A 592 -28.77 -33.98 -6.79
C MET A 592 -29.86 -33.17 -7.49
N ASP A 593 -30.85 -32.71 -6.71
CA ASP A 593 -31.84 -31.74 -7.19
C ASP A 593 -31.14 -30.48 -7.77
N PRO A 594 -31.55 -29.99 -8.96
CA PRO A 594 -30.89 -28.86 -9.61
C PRO A 594 -30.82 -27.58 -8.78
N ILE A 595 -31.84 -27.26 -7.96
CA ILE A 595 -31.82 -26.07 -7.09
C ILE A 595 -30.79 -26.26 -5.98
N ARG A 596 -30.74 -27.46 -5.37
CA ARG A 596 -29.71 -27.79 -4.39
C ARG A 596 -28.31 -27.79 -4.98
N LEU A 597 -28.16 -28.26 -6.22
CA LEU A 597 -26.88 -28.23 -6.92
C LEU A 597 -26.43 -26.80 -7.23
N ALA A 598 -27.36 -25.93 -7.64
CA ALA A 598 -27.10 -24.50 -7.84
C ALA A 598 -26.72 -23.79 -6.53
N ALA A 599 -27.42 -24.10 -5.42
CA ALA A 599 -27.04 -23.62 -4.09
C ALA A 599 -25.66 -24.12 -3.68
N ARG A 600 -25.33 -25.39 -3.97
CA ARG A 600 -23.99 -25.93 -3.75
C ARG A 600 -22.95 -25.21 -4.59
N ALA A 601 -23.19 -24.95 -5.87
CA ALA A 601 -22.27 -24.22 -6.75
C ALA A 601 -21.95 -22.79 -6.23
N LEU A 602 -22.90 -22.12 -5.58
CA LEU A 602 -22.67 -20.84 -4.91
C LEU A 602 -21.87 -20.98 -3.60
N ASN A 603 -22.14 -22.02 -2.83
CA ASN A 603 -21.59 -22.20 -1.48
C ASN A 603 -20.24 -22.95 -1.47
N HIS A 604 -19.90 -23.68 -2.51
CA HIS A 604 -18.65 -24.45 -2.60
C HIS A 604 -17.47 -23.48 -2.70
N HIS A 605 -16.44 -23.66 -1.88
CA HIS A 605 -15.29 -22.74 -1.82
C HIS A 605 -13.93 -23.42 -1.98
N ASP A 606 -13.87 -24.75 -1.92
CA ASP A 606 -12.60 -25.50 -1.85
C ASP A 606 -12.05 -25.95 -3.21
N THR A 607 -12.66 -25.49 -4.31
CA THR A 607 -12.28 -25.89 -5.66
C THR A 607 -11.85 -24.70 -6.49
N VAL A 608 -10.87 -24.93 -7.37
CA VAL A 608 -10.35 -23.91 -8.29
C VAL A 608 -11.43 -23.34 -9.22
N GLY A 609 -12.49 -24.10 -9.50
CA GLY A 609 -13.60 -23.67 -10.35
C GLY A 609 -14.71 -22.92 -9.62
N SER A 610 -14.64 -22.84 -8.28
CA SER A 610 -15.72 -22.23 -7.51
C SER A 610 -15.90 -20.74 -7.83
N ILE A 611 -17.15 -20.27 -7.80
CA ILE A 611 -17.49 -18.88 -8.13
C ILE A 611 -16.80 -17.92 -7.15
N LEU A 612 -16.75 -18.27 -5.87
CA LEU A 612 -16.05 -17.48 -4.86
C LEU A 612 -14.54 -17.45 -5.12
N THR A 613 -13.91 -18.60 -5.41
CA THR A 613 -12.46 -18.64 -5.71
C THR A 613 -12.11 -17.76 -6.92
N GLN A 614 -12.94 -17.77 -7.96
CA GLN A 614 -12.75 -16.90 -9.13
C GLN A 614 -12.88 -15.41 -8.75
N ALA A 615 -13.92 -15.03 -8.00
CA ALA A 615 -14.13 -13.66 -7.53
C ALA A 615 -13.01 -13.18 -6.58
N SER A 616 -12.60 -14.00 -5.62
CA SER A 616 -11.48 -13.72 -4.72
C SER A 616 -10.17 -13.59 -5.47
N THR A 617 -9.92 -14.41 -6.49
CA THR A 617 -8.70 -14.31 -7.30
C THR A 617 -8.72 -13.08 -8.20
N ALA A 618 -9.87 -12.72 -8.76
CA ALA A 618 -10.07 -11.45 -9.45
C ALA A 618 -9.76 -10.26 -8.52
N ARG A 619 -10.34 -10.23 -7.32
CA ARG A 619 -10.08 -9.15 -6.36
C ARG A 619 -8.61 -9.09 -5.93
N ARG A 620 -7.95 -10.24 -5.71
CA ARG A 620 -6.51 -10.29 -5.43
C ARG A 620 -5.68 -9.70 -6.58
N ALA A 621 -5.96 -10.10 -7.82
CA ALA A 621 -5.28 -9.55 -8.99
C ALA A 621 -5.51 -8.03 -9.12
N ALA A 622 -6.73 -7.55 -8.85
CA ALA A 622 -7.04 -6.12 -8.83
C ALA A 622 -6.35 -5.37 -7.67
N SER A 623 -6.14 -6.02 -6.53
CA SER A 623 -5.55 -5.39 -5.33
C SER A 623 -4.10 -4.95 -5.55
N VAL A 624 -3.38 -5.68 -6.40
CA VAL A 624 -2.00 -5.38 -6.82
C VAL A 624 -1.91 -4.04 -7.55
N ILE A 625 -2.98 -3.65 -8.22
CA ILE A 625 -3.04 -2.52 -9.15
C ILE A 625 -4.18 -1.56 -8.78
N ARG A 626 -4.51 -1.47 -7.48
CA ARG A 626 -5.66 -0.72 -6.96
C ARG A 626 -5.65 0.75 -7.40
N ASP A 627 -4.47 1.33 -7.55
CA ASP A 627 -4.25 2.71 -8.01
C ASP A 627 -4.73 2.97 -9.46
N ARG A 628 -5.06 1.92 -10.21
CA ARG A 628 -5.56 1.97 -11.60
C ARG A 628 -7.08 1.92 -11.72
N PHE A 629 -7.80 1.67 -10.63
CA PHE A 629 -9.26 1.58 -10.62
C PHE A 629 -9.89 2.78 -9.92
N SER A 630 -11.08 3.17 -10.37
CA SER A 630 -11.90 4.10 -9.59
C SER A 630 -12.29 3.45 -8.25
N PRO A 631 -12.53 4.26 -7.20
CA PRO A 631 -13.04 3.74 -5.92
C PRO A 631 -14.28 2.86 -6.10
N ASP A 632 -15.18 3.21 -7.01
CA ASP A 632 -16.40 2.45 -7.31
C ASP A 632 -16.11 1.10 -7.97
N ALA A 633 -15.15 1.03 -8.89
CA ALA A 633 -14.77 -0.23 -9.53
C ALA A 633 -14.15 -1.19 -8.50
N TRP A 634 -13.29 -0.68 -7.63
CA TRP A 634 -12.72 -1.43 -6.52
C TRP A 634 -13.79 -1.90 -5.53
N ARG A 635 -14.72 -1.03 -5.16
CA ARG A 635 -15.85 -1.33 -4.28
C ARG A 635 -16.72 -2.43 -4.87
N THR A 636 -17.01 -2.38 -6.16
CA THR A 636 -17.82 -3.39 -6.85
C THR A 636 -17.20 -4.79 -6.77
N LEU A 637 -15.87 -4.92 -6.91
CA LEU A 637 -15.18 -6.22 -6.72
C LEU A 637 -15.23 -6.71 -5.28
N THR A 638 -15.12 -5.79 -4.33
CA THR A 638 -15.21 -6.09 -2.89
C THR A 638 -16.61 -6.57 -2.52
N ASP A 639 -17.64 -5.86 -3.01
CA ASP A 639 -19.05 -6.21 -2.82
C ASP A 639 -19.39 -7.56 -3.47
N LEU A 640 -18.78 -7.89 -4.63
CA LEU A 640 -18.94 -9.18 -5.29
C LEU A 640 -18.39 -10.33 -4.44
N GLU A 641 -17.15 -10.21 -3.95
CA GLU A 641 -16.56 -11.24 -3.08
C GLU A 641 -17.35 -11.38 -1.78
N PHE A 642 -17.69 -10.26 -1.13
CA PHE A 642 -18.47 -10.26 0.11
C PHE A 642 -19.85 -10.91 -0.08
N LEU A 643 -20.51 -10.62 -1.21
CA LEU A 643 -21.77 -11.24 -1.56
C LEU A 643 -21.63 -12.75 -1.76
N LEU A 644 -20.56 -13.22 -2.39
CA LEU A 644 -20.36 -14.65 -2.67
C LEU A 644 -19.86 -15.44 -1.46
N ALA A 645 -19.13 -14.81 -0.54
CA ALA A 645 -18.65 -15.43 0.70
C ALA A 645 -19.79 -15.81 1.67
N ARG A 646 -20.96 -15.16 1.55
CA ARG A 646 -22.12 -15.42 2.41
C ARG A 646 -22.90 -16.64 1.93
N THR A 647 -22.90 -17.69 2.74
CA THR A 647 -23.65 -18.93 2.47
C THR A 647 -25.14 -18.67 2.22
N VAL A 648 -25.67 -19.28 1.16
CA VAL A 648 -27.11 -19.40 0.93
C VAL A 648 -27.60 -20.64 1.70
N ALA A 649 -28.66 -20.49 2.51
CA ALA A 649 -29.17 -21.60 3.30
C ALA A 649 -29.60 -22.79 2.42
N SER A 650 -29.32 -24.01 2.88
CA SER A 650 -29.54 -25.26 2.12
C SER A 650 -31.01 -25.62 1.89
N ASP A 651 -31.91 -24.99 2.64
CA ASP A 651 -33.37 -25.01 2.52
C ASP A 651 -33.91 -23.84 1.67
N GLY A 652 -33.03 -23.01 1.12
CA GLY A 652 -33.38 -21.84 0.33
C GLY A 652 -34.26 -22.20 -0.87
N THR A 653 -35.34 -21.45 -1.05
CA THR A 653 -36.18 -21.54 -2.25
C THR A 653 -35.35 -21.21 -3.50
N GLY A 654 -35.70 -21.79 -4.66
CA GLY A 654 -35.04 -21.45 -5.93
C GLY A 654 -35.01 -19.95 -6.23
N ALA A 655 -35.97 -19.18 -5.72
CA ALA A 655 -35.99 -17.73 -5.80
C ALA A 655 -34.81 -17.06 -5.05
N THR A 656 -34.41 -17.57 -3.89
CA THR A 656 -33.28 -17.04 -3.10
C THR A 656 -31.95 -17.26 -3.82
N VAL A 657 -31.75 -18.48 -4.36
CA VAL A 657 -30.57 -18.84 -5.16
C VAL A 657 -30.47 -17.95 -6.39
N LEU A 658 -31.59 -17.81 -7.13
CA LEU A 658 -31.66 -16.99 -8.33
C LEU A 658 -31.41 -15.50 -8.04
N ALA A 659 -31.96 -14.97 -6.95
CA ALA A 659 -31.74 -13.58 -6.53
C ALA A 659 -30.25 -13.29 -6.27
N ARG A 660 -29.56 -14.23 -5.60
CA ARG A 660 -28.11 -14.13 -5.33
C ARG A 660 -27.29 -14.13 -6.62
N ILE A 661 -27.58 -15.04 -7.54
CA ILE A 661 -26.90 -15.14 -8.84
C ILE A 661 -27.10 -13.86 -9.64
N ASN A 662 -28.33 -13.36 -9.71
CA ASN A 662 -28.64 -12.13 -10.44
C ASN A 662 -27.95 -10.90 -9.83
N GLN A 663 -27.82 -10.84 -8.52
CA GLN A 663 -27.06 -9.76 -7.87
C GLN A 663 -25.56 -9.84 -8.19
N ALA A 664 -24.97 -11.05 -8.17
CA ALA A 664 -23.58 -11.24 -8.56
C ALA A 664 -23.32 -10.88 -10.03
N LEU A 665 -24.22 -11.28 -10.95
CA LEU A 665 -24.15 -10.92 -12.37
C LEU A 665 -24.25 -9.40 -12.60
N ARG A 666 -25.09 -8.71 -11.81
CA ARG A 666 -25.14 -7.23 -11.84
C ARG A 666 -23.81 -6.62 -11.42
N LEU A 667 -23.19 -7.12 -10.35
CA LEU A 667 -21.88 -6.62 -9.90
C LEU A 667 -20.77 -6.89 -10.92
N THR A 668 -20.73 -8.06 -11.56
CA THR A 668 -19.76 -8.32 -12.64
C THR A 668 -19.96 -7.38 -13.83
N ALA A 669 -21.21 -7.10 -14.21
CA ALA A 669 -21.53 -6.16 -15.28
C ALA A 669 -21.19 -4.71 -14.89
N SER A 670 -21.46 -4.31 -13.64
CA SER A 670 -21.08 -3.00 -13.09
C SER A 670 -19.56 -2.82 -13.12
N PHE A 671 -18.79 -3.83 -12.71
CA PHE A 671 -17.34 -3.76 -12.80
C PHE A 671 -16.85 -3.58 -14.25
N ALA A 672 -17.39 -4.37 -15.19
CA ALA A 672 -17.05 -4.24 -16.59
C ALA A 672 -17.38 -2.85 -17.17
N GLY A 673 -18.55 -2.29 -16.83
CA GLY A 673 -18.93 -0.95 -17.25
C GLY A 673 -18.05 0.15 -16.63
N LEU A 674 -17.77 0.05 -15.32
CA LEU A 674 -16.89 1.00 -14.64
C LEU A 674 -15.44 0.93 -15.17
N ALA A 675 -14.94 -0.27 -15.48
CA ALA A 675 -13.64 -0.43 -16.11
C ALA A 675 -13.61 0.16 -17.54
N GLN A 676 -14.71 0.05 -18.29
CA GLN A 676 -14.82 0.60 -19.64
C GLN A 676 -14.85 2.13 -19.66
N GLU A 677 -15.60 2.74 -18.73
CA GLU A 677 -15.85 4.19 -18.69
C GLU A 677 -14.78 4.97 -17.91
N ASN A 678 -14.24 4.40 -16.82
CA ASN A 678 -13.39 5.14 -15.87
C ASN A 678 -11.90 4.78 -15.96
N MET A 679 -11.52 3.72 -16.68
CA MET A 679 -10.12 3.36 -16.86
C MET A 679 -9.58 4.00 -18.14
N ASN A 680 -8.44 4.70 -18.03
CA ASN A 680 -7.76 5.23 -19.22
C ASN A 680 -7.37 4.07 -20.16
N GLN A 681 -7.76 4.16 -21.44
CA GLN A 681 -7.57 3.13 -22.47
C GLN A 681 -6.11 3.04 -23.00
N LEU A 682 -5.16 3.09 -22.09
CA LEU A 682 -3.74 2.85 -22.32
C LEU A 682 -3.45 1.35 -22.40
N THR A 683 -2.19 0.99 -22.55
CA THR A 683 -1.72 -0.39 -22.67
C THR A 683 -2.29 -1.35 -21.61
N GLY A 684 -2.36 -0.94 -20.34
CA GLY A 684 -2.90 -1.79 -19.27
C GLY A 684 -4.36 -2.20 -19.51
N TRP A 685 -5.20 -1.28 -19.98
CA TRP A 685 -6.60 -1.57 -20.31
C TRP A 685 -6.71 -2.57 -21.47
N ARG A 686 -5.79 -2.52 -22.45
CA ARG A 686 -5.75 -3.50 -23.56
C ARG A 686 -5.49 -4.92 -23.07
N PHE A 687 -4.61 -5.10 -22.07
CA PHE A 687 -4.38 -6.42 -21.47
C PHE A 687 -5.62 -6.93 -20.72
N LEU A 688 -6.29 -6.06 -19.96
CA LEU A 688 -7.56 -6.40 -19.31
C LEU A 688 -8.60 -6.89 -20.32
N GLU A 689 -8.78 -6.16 -21.42
CA GLU A 689 -9.71 -6.57 -22.47
C GLU A 689 -9.26 -7.85 -23.18
N LEU A 690 -7.98 -8.00 -23.55
CA LEU A 690 -7.47 -9.26 -24.14
C LEU A 690 -7.80 -10.46 -23.27
N GLY A 691 -7.59 -10.37 -21.95
CA GLY A 691 -7.97 -11.40 -21.00
C GLY A 691 -9.46 -11.73 -21.05
N ARG A 692 -10.33 -10.69 -21.00
CA ARG A 692 -11.79 -10.84 -21.09
C ARG A 692 -12.20 -11.51 -22.40
N ARG A 693 -11.68 -11.04 -23.54
CA ARG A 693 -12.04 -11.55 -24.87
C ARG A 693 -11.59 -13.00 -25.07
N ILE A 694 -10.38 -13.35 -24.66
CA ILE A 694 -9.88 -14.74 -24.75
C ILE A 694 -10.75 -15.68 -23.93
N GLU A 695 -11.02 -15.33 -22.67
CA GLU A 695 -11.81 -16.21 -21.80
C GLU A 695 -13.25 -16.34 -22.28
N ARG A 696 -13.87 -15.25 -22.74
CA ARG A 696 -15.21 -15.26 -23.30
C ARG A 696 -15.29 -16.13 -24.55
N ALA A 697 -14.35 -15.98 -25.50
CA ALA A 697 -14.30 -16.83 -26.69
C ALA A 697 -14.15 -18.30 -26.32
N LEU A 698 -13.27 -18.62 -25.36
CA LEU A 698 -13.07 -19.98 -24.85
C LEU A 698 -14.34 -20.58 -24.27
N VAL A 699 -15.03 -19.81 -23.42
CA VAL A 699 -16.31 -20.21 -22.83
C VAL A 699 -17.37 -20.42 -23.91
N THR A 700 -17.47 -19.52 -24.89
CA THR A 700 -18.44 -19.64 -25.98
C THR A 700 -18.17 -20.88 -26.85
N CYS A 701 -16.91 -21.19 -27.16
CA CYS A 701 -16.55 -22.45 -27.83
C CYS A 701 -17.01 -23.68 -27.03
N ARG A 702 -16.80 -23.69 -25.71
CA ARG A 702 -17.25 -24.78 -24.83
C ARG A 702 -18.77 -24.91 -24.79
N PHE A 703 -19.49 -23.79 -24.77
CA PHE A 703 -20.95 -23.81 -24.87
C PHE A 703 -21.42 -24.35 -26.22
N ALA A 704 -20.83 -23.89 -27.33
CA ALA A 704 -21.15 -24.40 -28.66
C ALA A 704 -20.87 -25.90 -28.79
N ARG A 705 -19.79 -26.38 -28.18
CA ARG A 705 -19.42 -27.80 -28.13
C ARG A 705 -20.39 -28.64 -27.29
N GLN A 706 -20.85 -28.12 -26.16
CA GLN A 706 -21.77 -28.85 -25.28
C GLN A 706 -23.21 -28.85 -25.81
N PHE A 707 -23.66 -27.74 -26.39
CA PHE A 707 -25.08 -27.51 -26.67
C PHE A 707 -25.42 -27.31 -28.16
N GLY A 708 -24.43 -27.06 -29.02
CA GLY A 708 -24.62 -26.74 -30.45
C GLY A 708 -24.29 -27.88 -31.42
N LEU A 709 -23.79 -29.02 -30.92
CA LEU A 709 -23.50 -30.19 -31.77
C LEU A 709 -24.77 -30.96 -32.13
N ALA A 710 -24.74 -31.67 -33.26
CA ALA A 710 -25.88 -32.46 -33.75
C ALA A 710 -26.31 -33.58 -32.79
N THR A 711 -25.42 -34.00 -31.88
CA THR A 711 -25.69 -35.00 -30.85
C THR A 711 -26.39 -34.42 -29.60
N ALA A 712 -26.48 -33.09 -29.49
CA ALA A 712 -27.15 -32.44 -28.37
C ALA A 712 -28.68 -32.50 -28.55
N PRO A 713 -29.46 -32.51 -27.45
CA PRO A 713 -30.91 -32.39 -27.51
C PRO A 713 -31.35 -31.13 -28.26
N GLU A 714 -32.49 -31.16 -28.96
CA GLU A 714 -32.97 -30.02 -29.76
C GLU A 714 -33.15 -28.74 -28.91
N GLU A 715 -33.65 -28.88 -27.67
CA GLU A 715 -33.77 -27.78 -26.68
C GLU A 715 -32.42 -27.18 -26.21
N ALA A 716 -31.29 -27.83 -26.51
CA ALA A 716 -29.97 -27.33 -26.13
C ALA A 716 -29.59 -26.07 -26.91
N LEU A 717 -30.16 -25.86 -28.10
CA LEU A 717 -29.90 -24.66 -28.90
C LEU A 717 -30.44 -23.40 -28.22
N ASP A 718 -31.60 -23.47 -27.56
CA ASP A 718 -32.12 -22.36 -26.76
C ASP A 718 -31.23 -22.04 -25.56
N VAL A 719 -30.69 -23.08 -24.91
CA VAL A 719 -29.70 -22.94 -23.83
C VAL A 719 -28.43 -22.27 -24.33
N LEU A 720 -27.95 -22.63 -25.52
CA LEU A 720 -26.79 -22.00 -26.13
C LEU A 720 -27.05 -20.50 -26.39
N LEU A 721 -28.23 -20.15 -26.92
CA LEU A 721 -28.64 -18.76 -27.12
C LEU A 721 -28.76 -17.99 -25.80
N ASP A 722 -29.27 -18.60 -24.72
CA ASP A 722 -29.36 -17.97 -23.39
C ASP A 722 -27.99 -17.71 -22.77
N LEU A 723 -27.08 -18.68 -22.86
CA LEU A 723 -25.72 -18.57 -22.34
C LEU A 723 -24.90 -17.52 -23.11
N ALA A 724 -25.12 -17.43 -24.43
CA ALA A 724 -24.53 -16.42 -25.30
C ALA A 724 -25.31 -15.09 -25.34
N ASP A 725 -26.33 -14.89 -24.49
CA ASP A 725 -27.14 -13.66 -24.43
C ASP A 725 -27.71 -13.21 -25.79
N SER A 726 -28.03 -14.18 -26.65
CA SER A 726 -28.30 -13.99 -28.08
C SER A 726 -29.74 -14.31 -28.48
N GLN A 727 -30.63 -14.63 -27.52
CA GLN A 727 -32.06 -14.92 -27.78
C GLN A 727 -32.75 -13.79 -28.55
N ILE A 728 -32.56 -12.53 -28.14
CA ILE A 728 -33.20 -11.38 -28.78
C ILE A 728 -32.66 -11.21 -30.21
N THR A 729 -31.34 -11.23 -30.38
CA THR A 729 -30.68 -11.12 -31.69
C THR A 729 -31.16 -12.22 -32.65
N TYR A 730 -31.26 -13.46 -32.17
CA TYR A 730 -31.73 -14.58 -32.96
C TYR A 730 -33.19 -14.41 -33.38
N ARG A 731 -34.09 -14.10 -32.43
CA ARG A 731 -35.54 -13.94 -32.70
C ARG A 731 -35.85 -12.77 -33.63
N MET A 732 -35.00 -11.74 -33.68
CA MET A 732 -35.14 -10.64 -34.64
C MET A 732 -34.79 -11.07 -36.08
N ARG A 733 -33.87 -12.02 -36.25
CA ARG A 733 -33.41 -12.48 -37.58
C ARG A 733 -34.18 -13.71 -38.08
N TYR A 734 -34.64 -14.56 -37.17
CA TYR A 734 -35.24 -15.85 -37.46
C TYR A 734 -36.60 -15.97 -36.74
N VAL A 735 -37.67 -16.23 -37.50
CA VAL A 735 -39.07 -16.30 -37.01
C VAL A 735 -39.43 -17.70 -36.45
N MET A 736 -38.52 -18.67 -36.59
CA MET A 736 -38.76 -20.10 -36.33
C MET A 736 -38.05 -20.60 -35.06
N VAL A 737 -38.39 -21.83 -34.64
CA VAL A 737 -37.70 -22.60 -33.59
C VAL A 737 -36.18 -22.58 -33.82
N ALA A 738 -35.40 -22.61 -32.73
CA ALA A 738 -33.94 -22.57 -32.77
C ALA A 738 -33.40 -23.67 -33.70
N ALA A 739 -32.73 -23.26 -34.78
CA ALA A 739 -32.17 -24.15 -35.78
C ALA A 739 -30.64 -24.10 -35.70
N ARG A 740 -30.01 -25.27 -35.80
CA ARG A 740 -28.59 -25.43 -35.48
C ARG A 740 -27.66 -24.49 -36.25
N ALA A 741 -27.74 -24.45 -37.58
CA ALA A 741 -26.86 -23.63 -38.39
C ALA A 741 -27.03 -22.12 -38.10
N PRO A 742 -28.26 -21.55 -38.09
CA PRO A 742 -28.50 -20.18 -37.64
C PRO A 742 -27.99 -19.84 -36.22
N VAL A 743 -28.11 -20.78 -35.27
CA VAL A 743 -27.61 -20.58 -33.90
C VAL A 743 -26.09 -20.57 -33.86
N LEU A 744 -25.43 -21.52 -34.54
CA LEU A 744 -23.98 -21.57 -34.62
C LEU A 744 -23.39 -20.38 -35.38
N ASP A 745 -24.05 -19.93 -36.44
CA ASP A 745 -23.70 -18.67 -37.12
C ASP A 745 -23.74 -17.50 -36.13
N THR A 746 -24.85 -17.33 -35.40
CA THR A 746 -25.03 -16.25 -34.42
C THR A 746 -24.01 -16.27 -33.28
N VAL A 747 -23.65 -17.45 -32.78
CA VAL A 747 -22.82 -17.62 -31.58
C VAL A 747 -21.33 -17.82 -31.91
N VAL A 748 -20.97 -18.29 -33.10
CA VAL A 748 -19.58 -18.54 -33.48
C VAL A 748 -19.10 -17.54 -34.53
N LEU A 749 -19.84 -17.33 -35.61
CA LEU A 749 -19.35 -16.66 -36.82
C LEU A 749 -19.75 -15.19 -36.94
N ASP A 750 -20.84 -14.76 -36.30
CA ASP A 750 -21.37 -13.39 -36.46
C ASP A 750 -20.43 -12.33 -35.89
N PRO A 751 -19.75 -11.50 -36.71
CA PRO A 751 -18.82 -10.48 -36.24
C PRO A 751 -19.52 -9.28 -35.59
N SER A 752 -20.85 -9.19 -35.67
CA SER A 752 -21.66 -8.10 -35.08
C SER A 752 -22.23 -8.44 -33.70
N ASN A 753 -22.17 -9.72 -33.28
CA ASN A 753 -22.68 -10.15 -32.00
C ASN A 753 -21.60 -10.07 -30.90
N PRO A 754 -21.74 -9.22 -29.87
CA PRO A 754 -20.72 -9.02 -28.83
C PRO A 754 -20.34 -10.25 -28.01
N ARG A 755 -21.08 -11.35 -28.15
CA ARG A 755 -20.85 -12.63 -27.46
C ARG A 755 -20.27 -13.72 -28.37
N SER A 756 -20.24 -13.49 -29.68
CA SER A 756 -19.75 -14.50 -30.62
C SER A 756 -18.23 -14.67 -30.53
N VAL A 757 -17.76 -15.85 -30.96
CA VAL A 757 -16.33 -16.16 -31.05
C VAL A 757 -15.63 -15.21 -32.02
N MET A 758 -16.19 -15.01 -33.22
CA MET A 758 -15.63 -14.12 -34.23
C MET A 758 -15.53 -12.66 -33.74
N PHE A 759 -16.56 -12.14 -33.08
CA PHE A 759 -16.52 -10.78 -32.52
C PHE A 759 -15.37 -10.62 -31.52
N GLN A 760 -15.18 -11.61 -30.63
CA GLN A 760 -14.07 -11.56 -29.69
C GLN A 760 -12.73 -11.56 -30.42
N ILE A 761 -12.57 -12.39 -31.45
CA ILE A 761 -11.33 -12.51 -32.23
C ILE A 761 -10.98 -11.19 -32.92
N GLU A 762 -11.93 -10.54 -33.57
CA GLU A 762 -11.67 -9.26 -34.22
C GLU A 762 -11.27 -8.17 -33.22
N HIS A 763 -11.94 -8.07 -32.05
CA HIS A 763 -11.54 -7.12 -31.02
C HIS A 763 -10.20 -7.45 -30.36
N MET A 764 -9.85 -8.74 -30.24
CA MET A 764 -8.50 -9.15 -29.83
C MET A 764 -7.45 -8.62 -30.81
N ARG A 765 -7.73 -8.64 -32.12
CA ARG A 765 -6.80 -8.13 -33.15
C ARG A 765 -6.61 -6.63 -33.03
N GLU A 766 -7.68 -5.88 -32.79
CA GLU A 766 -7.60 -4.43 -32.56
C GLU A 766 -6.73 -4.08 -31.35
N HIS A 767 -6.91 -4.79 -30.24
CA HIS A 767 -6.09 -4.57 -29.04
C HIS A 767 -4.64 -4.99 -29.27
N MET A 768 -4.41 -6.12 -29.94
CA MET A 768 -3.07 -6.60 -30.26
C MET A 768 -2.30 -5.60 -31.14
N ALA A 769 -2.95 -5.05 -32.17
CA ALA A 769 -2.34 -4.06 -33.06
C ALA A 769 -1.87 -2.80 -32.32
N VAL A 770 -2.61 -2.34 -31.30
CA VAL A 770 -2.20 -1.19 -30.47
C VAL A 770 -0.99 -1.52 -29.60
N LEU A 771 -0.91 -2.75 -29.05
CA LEU A 771 0.20 -3.18 -28.21
C LEU A 771 1.50 -3.32 -29.02
N THR A 772 1.42 -3.86 -30.23
CA THR A 772 2.58 -4.12 -31.07
C THR A 772 3.04 -2.90 -31.85
N ALA A 773 2.16 -1.95 -32.18
CA ALA A 773 2.54 -0.69 -32.83
C ALA A 773 3.57 0.15 -32.04
N ARG A 774 3.72 -0.10 -30.74
CA ARG A 774 4.70 0.59 -29.87
C ARG A 774 6.07 -0.08 -29.84
N LEU A 775 6.16 -1.34 -30.26
CA LEU A 775 7.39 -2.12 -30.27
C LEU A 775 8.03 -1.93 -31.66
N VAL A 776 8.88 -0.92 -31.77
CA VAL A 776 9.56 -0.59 -33.03
C VAL A 776 10.48 -1.77 -33.40
N GLN A 777 10.32 -2.33 -34.62
CA GLN A 777 11.26 -3.23 -35.32
C GLN A 777 11.10 -4.78 -35.26
N GLU A 778 9.89 -5.35 -35.13
CA GLU A 778 9.73 -6.81 -35.33
C GLU A 778 8.71 -7.17 -36.44
N THR A 779 8.99 -8.26 -37.17
CA THR A 779 7.96 -9.01 -37.90
C THR A 779 6.86 -9.48 -36.94
N ALA A 780 5.65 -9.76 -37.45
CA ALA A 780 4.50 -10.20 -36.63
C ALA A 780 4.89 -11.15 -35.48
N SER A 781 4.68 -10.68 -34.26
CA SER A 781 5.04 -11.35 -33.02
C SER A 781 4.34 -12.72 -32.91
N PRO A 782 4.85 -13.68 -32.12
CA PRO A 782 4.20 -14.98 -31.97
C PRO A 782 2.70 -14.91 -31.59
N PRO A 783 2.26 -14.02 -30.67
CA PRO A 783 0.84 -13.81 -30.37
C PRO A 783 0.04 -13.32 -31.59
N GLU A 784 0.54 -12.35 -32.34
CA GLU A 784 -0.12 -11.84 -33.55
C GLU A 784 -0.29 -12.93 -34.62
N ARG A 785 0.76 -13.71 -34.88
CA ARG A 785 0.70 -14.81 -35.86
C ARG A 785 -0.32 -15.86 -35.46
N ARG A 786 -0.41 -16.20 -34.16
CA ARG A 786 -1.41 -17.14 -33.66
C ARG A 786 -2.83 -16.60 -33.80
N LEU A 787 -3.03 -15.32 -33.45
CA LEU A 787 -4.33 -14.67 -33.55
C LEU A 787 -4.80 -14.53 -35.01
N LEU A 788 -3.89 -14.22 -35.94
CA LEU A 788 -4.20 -14.16 -37.38
C LEU A 788 -4.62 -15.54 -37.93
N ARG A 789 -3.94 -16.62 -37.53
CA ARG A 789 -4.32 -17.98 -37.92
C ARG A 789 -5.69 -18.36 -37.35
N LEU A 790 -5.91 -18.09 -36.06
CA LEU A 790 -7.20 -18.35 -35.41
C LEU A 790 -8.34 -17.60 -36.12
N ALA A 791 -8.13 -16.33 -36.47
CA ALA A 791 -9.12 -15.56 -37.23
C ALA A 791 -9.44 -16.22 -38.58
N ALA A 792 -8.41 -16.55 -39.36
CA ALA A 792 -8.59 -17.22 -40.66
C ALA A 792 -9.31 -18.57 -40.53
N ASP A 793 -8.94 -19.39 -39.53
CA ASP A 793 -9.53 -20.71 -39.29
C ASP A 793 -11.02 -20.59 -38.95
N VAL A 794 -11.41 -19.65 -38.07
CA VAL A 794 -12.81 -19.45 -37.69
C VAL A 794 -13.61 -18.80 -38.82
N THR A 795 -13.03 -17.87 -39.59
CA THR A 795 -13.69 -17.26 -40.76
C THR A 795 -14.00 -18.29 -41.85
N ALA A 796 -13.16 -19.31 -41.99
CA ALA A 796 -13.33 -20.36 -43.00
C ALA A 796 -14.40 -21.41 -42.65
N LEU A 797 -14.96 -21.38 -41.43
CA LEU A 797 -16.00 -22.33 -41.01
C LEU A 797 -17.33 -22.04 -41.70
N ASP A 798 -18.06 -23.11 -42.02
CA ASP A 798 -19.46 -23.06 -42.45
C ASP A 798 -20.36 -23.47 -41.29
N ALA A 799 -21.28 -22.60 -40.88
CA ALA A 799 -22.20 -22.82 -39.78
C ALA A 799 -23.01 -24.13 -39.88
N ALA A 800 -23.29 -24.62 -41.10
CA ALA A 800 -23.95 -25.90 -41.30
C ALA A 800 -23.09 -27.09 -40.87
N HIS A 801 -21.77 -26.97 -40.97
CA HIS A 801 -20.81 -28.06 -40.87
C HIS A 801 -19.88 -27.97 -39.64
N ILE A 802 -19.97 -26.93 -38.81
CA ILE A 802 -19.16 -26.79 -37.58
C ILE A 802 -19.27 -28.06 -36.73
N GLY A 803 -18.16 -28.73 -36.44
CA GLY A 803 -18.10 -29.94 -35.62
C GLY A 803 -17.43 -29.76 -34.25
N ASP A 804 -17.38 -30.84 -33.47
CA ASP A 804 -16.66 -30.87 -32.17
C ASP A 804 -15.18 -30.50 -32.34
N LEU A 805 -14.54 -31.06 -33.37
CA LEU A 805 -13.12 -30.84 -33.65
C LEU A 805 -12.79 -29.38 -33.97
N ASP A 806 -13.68 -28.65 -34.66
CA ASP A 806 -13.48 -27.24 -34.98
C ASP A 806 -13.48 -26.39 -33.70
N MET A 807 -14.41 -26.67 -32.79
CA MET A 807 -14.47 -25.99 -31.49
C MET A 807 -13.28 -26.36 -30.61
N VAL A 808 -12.86 -27.63 -30.58
CA VAL A 808 -11.65 -28.04 -29.84
C VAL A 808 -10.39 -27.34 -30.37
N ARG A 809 -10.25 -27.21 -31.71
CA ARG A 809 -9.13 -26.48 -32.33
C ARG A 809 -9.15 -25.01 -31.96
N ALA A 810 -10.31 -24.36 -32.00
CA ALA A 810 -10.46 -22.97 -31.58
C ALA A 810 -10.12 -22.78 -30.10
N GLU A 811 -10.59 -23.68 -29.21
CA GLU A 811 -10.25 -23.67 -27.79
C GLU A 811 -8.73 -23.78 -27.57
N GLN A 812 -8.07 -24.74 -28.23
CA GLN A 812 -6.62 -24.95 -28.13
C GLN A 812 -5.83 -23.74 -28.65
N ALA A 813 -6.27 -23.15 -29.75
CA ALA A 813 -5.64 -21.96 -30.32
C ALA A 813 -5.77 -20.74 -29.39
N LEU A 814 -6.91 -20.55 -28.73
CA LEU A 814 -7.12 -19.50 -27.72
C LEU A 814 -6.24 -19.71 -26.47
N MET A 815 -6.10 -20.95 -26.00
CA MET A 815 -5.18 -21.29 -24.91
C MET A 815 -3.74 -20.99 -25.30
N ALA A 816 -3.31 -21.45 -26.48
CA ALA A 816 -1.96 -21.21 -26.99
C ALA A 816 -1.68 -19.72 -27.26
N LEU A 817 -2.71 -18.93 -27.62
CA LEU A 817 -2.60 -17.47 -27.72
C LEU A 817 -2.34 -16.85 -26.34
N SER A 818 -3.07 -17.30 -25.31
CA SER A 818 -2.83 -16.84 -23.94
C SER A 818 -1.41 -17.13 -23.48
N ASP A 819 -0.90 -18.33 -23.75
CA ASP A 819 0.48 -18.70 -23.37
C ASP A 819 1.49 -17.83 -24.12
N ALA A 820 1.28 -17.59 -25.42
CA ALA A 820 2.15 -16.72 -26.20
C ALA A 820 2.14 -15.26 -25.70
N ILE A 821 0.99 -14.74 -25.25
CA ILE A 821 0.91 -13.41 -24.63
C ILE A 821 1.74 -13.38 -23.34
N SER A 822 1.57 -14.38 -22.48
CA SER A 822 2.32 -14.48 -21.22
C SER A 822 3.83 -14.56 -21.46
N ASP A 823 4.25 -15.43 -22.39
CA ASP A 823 5.64 -15.60 -22.73
C ASP A 823 6.27 -14.33 -23.29
N ARG A 824 5.53 -13.59 -24.13
CA ARG A 824 6.04 -12.38 -24.79
C ARG A 824 6.18 -11.19 -23.84
N TRP A 825 5.17 -10.94 -23.01
CA TRP A 825 5.09 -9.69 -22.24
C TRP A 825 5.29 -9.86 -20.73
N PHE A 826 5.06 -11.05 -20.18
CA PHE A 826 5.12 -11.27 -18.73
C PHE A 826 6.39 -12.00 -18.31
N THR A 827 6.97 -12.82 -19.20
CA THR A 827 8.23 -13.50 -18.96
C THR A 827 9.38 -12.83 -19.72
N HIS A 828 10.39 -12.36 -19.00
CA HIS A 828 11.66 -11.92 -19.59
C HIS A 828 12.66 -13.08 -19.65
N ARG A 829 12.22 -14.23 -20.18
CA ARG A 829 13.14 -15.30 -20.57
C ARG A 829 13.82 -14.82 -21.84
N ASP A 830 15.15 -14.80 -21.84
CA ASP A 830 15.90 -14.43 -23.04
C ASP A 830 15.36 -15.24 -24.21
N GLN A 831 15.00 -14.58 -25.32
CA GLN A 831 15.21 -15.23 -26.61
C GLN A 831 16.72 -15.40 -26.66
N ALA A 832 17.19 -16.62 -26.40
CA ALA A 832 18.60 -16.95 -26.55
C ALA A 832 19.04 -16.36 -27.89
N ASP A 833 20.08 -15.53 -27.83
CA ASP A 833 20.68 -14.95 -29.01
C ASP A 833 21.00 -16.13 -29.96
N PRO A 834 20.39 -16.24 -31.15
CA PRO A 834 20.65 -17.38 -32.04
C PRO A 834 22.10 -17.41 -32.56
N SER A 835 22.95 -16.48 -32.09
CA SER A 835 24.37 -16.33 -32.39
C SER A 835 25.33 -16.60 -31.22
N SER A 836 24.89 -17.11 -30.06
CA SER A 836 25.81 -17.57 -29.00
C SER A 836 26.00 -19.07 -28.96
#